data_AF-A0A355CCX8-F1
#
_entry.id   AF-A0A355CCX8-F1
#
_cell.length_a   1.000
_cell.length_b   1.000
_cell.length_c   1.000
_cell.angle_alpha   90.00
_cell.angle_beta   90.00
_cell.angle_gamma   90.00
#
_symmetry.space_group_name_H-M   'P 1'
#
loop_
_entity.id
_entity.type
_entity.pdbx_description
1 polymer ?
#
loop_
_entity_poly.entity_id
_entity_poly.type
_entity_poly.pdbx_seq_one_letter_code
_entity_poly.pdbx_strand_id
1 'polypeptide(L)'
;ISRLTNLSYLNLSNNQQTIVPETITRLTKLSQLYLSDNPLEDPPIEIANQGINAIREYFRQKQAGSETLYEAKLIIIGEGGAGKTTLARKIKNLNSPLPNANETTQGIDVQEWHFSLQNGADFRVNIWDFGGQEIYHATHQFFLTKRALYLLVADSRKEQPHLEYWLNVVELFSDNSPLLLIKNEVSDRTVQINESQLRERFANLEDSFATNLGSPEGRVNLESIIYKIKCRLTKLPHIGTKYPKTWSKIRTILEQDNRNYISLDQYFNICDQNGVTLSNSVDGRLTLSQYLHDLGVIIHFQDDKKSLLYKTIILNPNWGTDAIYKVLDSNTVKGNLGKFTFTDVSKIWHEPKYNNMQGELLELMLKFKLCYELKNQKNTYIATQLLDSNPPQYAWNINDNLFLRYEYDFMPKGILTRFIVEMHHCIDEPKVWRSGVILKRDNTFAEVIETYDRREIKIRLSGTNKRDFLAVITYKLDEINNSYERLRVKKMIPCNCSVCKNSQEPHFYDFDELRERMANNQQTVECNKPPSYNKVNILSLIDDTIGREKLLEKGQEGEPRINYHIYGSRVEINQGRGAMEEKENKPQVASAWANGSFYLFVFVVVVAGIGFLGNQLSFPVFCVVVIAGVLFVPIIGALQLMQDARFQEETFLELM
;
A
#
# COMPACT_ATOMS: atom_id res chain seq x y z
N ILE A 1 26.64 -4.91 13.85
CA ILE A 1 26.69 -4.41 12.45
C ILE A 1 27.59 -3.18 12.31
N SER A 2 27.50 -2.17 13.16
CA SER A 2 28.27 -0.90 13.07
C SER A 2 29.81 -1.02 13.07
N ARG A 3 30.38 -2.20 13.39
CA ARG A 3 31.82 -2.48 13.30
C ARG A 3 32.26 -2.96 11.90
N LEU A 4 31.33 -3.27 11.01
CA LEU A 4 31.59 -3.79 9.66
C LEU A 4 31.82 -2.62 8.68
N THR A 5 32.92 -1.90 8.82
CA THR A 5 33.19 -0.64 8.09
C THR A 5 33.25 -0.78 6.56
N ASN A 6 33.43 -2.00 6.05
CA ASN A 6 33.43 -2.32 4.62
C ASN A 6 32.05 -2.72 4.06
N LEU A 7 31.01 -2.73 4.89
CA LEU A 7 29.67 -3.13 4.46
C LEU A 7 29.11 -2.13 3.43
N SER A 8 28.79 -2.62 2.23
CA SER A 8 28.18 -1.85 1.13
C SER A 8 26.70 -2.14 0.93
N TYR A 9 26.27 -3.34 1.32
CA TYR A 9 24.90 -3.85 1.20
C TYR A 9 24.44 -4.43 2.53
N LEU A 10 23.21 -4.09 2.94
CA LEU A 10 22.55 -4.64 4.12
C LEU A 10 21.06 -4.79 3.86
N ASN A 11 20.54 -6.01 3.97
CA ASN A 11 19.11 -6.28 3.95
C ASN A 11 18.63 -6.64 5.35
N LEU A 12 17.70 -5.84 5.88
CA LEU A 12 17.02 -6.02 7.16
C LEU A 12 15.49 -6.04 6.97
N SER A 13 15.01 -6.23 5.74
CA SER A 13 13.58 -6.34 5.46
C SER A 13 12.92 -7.51 6.19
N ASN A 14 11.62 -7.44 6.43
CA ASN A 14 10.82 -8.48 7.09
C ASN A 14 11.32 -8.82 8.50
N ASN A 15 11.56 -7.79 9.31
CA ASN A 15 11.98 -7.93 10.71
C ASN A 15 11.06 -7.12 11.64
N GLN A 16 11.33 -7.15 12.94
CA GLN A 16 10.55 -6.42 13.95
C GLN A 16 11.28 -5.19 14.47
N GLN A 17 12.06 -4.52 13.61
CA GLN A 17 12.80 -3.33 14.02
C GLN A 17 11.87 -2.13 14.16
N THR A 18 11.84 -1.56 15.36
CA THR A 18 11.18 -0.26 15.61
C THR A 18 12.18 0.90 15.48
N ILE A 19 13.48 0.64 15.63
CA ILE A 19 14.51 1.67 15.63
C ILE A 19 15.67 1.24 14.76
N VAL A 20 16.09 2.12 13.83
CA VAL A 20 17.40 2.01 13.17
C VAL A 20 18.40 2.78 14.03
N PRO A 21 19.45 2.12 14.56
CA PRO A 21 20.39 2.81 15.43
C PRO A 21 21.20 3.84 14.65
N GLU A 22 21.36 5.04 15.22
CA GLU A 22 22.17 6.14 14.66
C GLU A 22 23.57 5.69 14.23
N THR A 23 24.15 4.68 14.90
CA THR A 23 25.44 4.09 14.54
C THR A 23 25.54 3.56 13.11
N ILE A 24 24.41 3.34 12.41
CA ILE A 24 24.38 2.98 10.99
C ILE A 24 24.99 4.07 10.10
N THR A 25 24.92 5.34 10.53
CA THR A 25 25.50 6.48 9.83
C THR A 25 27.03 6.40 9.72
N ARG A 26 27.69 5.65 10.61
CA ARG A 26 29.14 5.41 10.61
C ARG A 26 29.60 4.48 9.50
N LEU A 27 28.69 3.70 8.91
CA LEU A 27 28.99 2.80 7.79
C LEU A 27 29.05 3.61 6.49
N THR A 28 30.14 4.33 6.27
CA THR A 28 30.28 5.28 5.14
C THR A 28 30.24 4.60 3.77
N LYS A 29 30.59 3.31 3.69
CA LYS A 29 30.54 2.51 2.45
C LYS A 29 29.15 1.92 2.15
N LEU A 30 28.21 1.97 3.10
CA LEU A 30 26.87 1.41 2.93
C LEU A 30 26.10 2.25 1.91
N SER A 31 25.80 1.66 0.76
CA SER A 31 25.05 2.29 -0.33
C SER A 31 23.64 1.72 -0.49
N GLN A 32 23.43 0.46 -0.08
CA GLN A 32 22.14 -0.22 -0.19
C GLN A 32 21.71 -0.73 1.18
N LEU A 33 20.56 -0.25 1.65
CA LEU A 33 19.93 -0.63 2.91
C LEU A 33 18.45 -0.89 2.66
N TYR A 34 18.02 -2.13 2.88
CA TYR A 34 16.62 -2.53 2.78
C TYR A 34 16.02 -2.69 4.17
N LEU A 35 14.91 -2.01 4.42
CA LEU A 35 14.22 -1.93 5.72
C LEU A 35 12.70 -2.17 5.57
N SER A 36 12.25 -2.67 4.42
CA SER A 36 10.81 -2.89 4.18
C SER A 36 10.24 -3.85 5.23
N ASP A 37 8.93 -3.76 5.47
CA ASP A 37 8.23 -4.70 6.35
C ASP A 37 8.83 -4.75 7.77
N ASN A 38 9.15 -3.58 8.30
CA ASN A 38 9.53 -3.37 9.70
C ASN A 38 8.62 -2.30 10.33
N PRO A 39 8.21 -2.45 11.59
CA PRO A 39 7.40 -1.46 12.31
C PRO A 39 8.25 -0.26 12.77
N LEU A 40 8.98 0.37 11.85
CA LEU A 40 9.91 1.45 12.15
C LEU A 40 9.19 2.67 12.72
N GLU A 41 9.73 3.20 13.81
CA GLU A 41 9.33 4.42 14.49
C GLU A 41 10.40 5.51 14.32
N ASP A 42 11.69 5.16 14.49
CA ASP A 42 12.83 6.09 14.44
C ASP A 42 14.01 5.50 13.61
N PRO A 43 14.33 6.02 12.42
CA PRO A 43 13.66 7.12 11.73
C PRO A 43 12.26 6.72 11.25
N PRO A 44 11.40 7.69 10.91
CA PRO A 44 10.13 7.44 10.25
C PRO A 44 10.29 6.57 9.00
N ILE A 45 9.30 5.71 8.70
CA ILE A 45 9.35 4.83 7.53
C ILE A 45 9.46 5.64 6.22
N GLU A 46 8.88 6.84 6.19
CA GLU A 46 8.95 7.81 5.09
C GLU A 46 10.40 8.25 4.82
N ILE A 47 11.24 8.32 5.86
CA ILE A 47 12.68 8.59 5.73
C ILE A 47 13.45 7.32 5.37
N ALA A 48 13.08 6.18 5.96
CA ALA A 48 13.74 4.91 5.66
C ALA A 48 13.57 4.51 4.19
N ASN A 49 12.39 4.73 3.62
CA ASN A 49 12.06 4.44 2.21
C ASN A 49 12.84 5.31 1.21
N GLN A 50 13.31 6.50 1.62
CA GLN A 50 14.19 7.34 0.82
C GLN A 50 15.65 6.85 0.83
N GLY A 51 15.97 5.83 1.62
CA GLY A 51 17.25 5.15 1.64
C GLY A 51 18.27 5.71 2.64
N ILE A 52 19.43 5.05 2.71
CA ILE A 52 20.45 5.29 3.74
C ILE A 52 20.94 6.75 3.81
N ASN A 53 20.98 7.47 2.70
CA ASN A 53 21.42 8.87 2.72
C ASN A 53 20.40 9.80 3.40
N ALA A 54 19.09 9.56 3.20
CA ALA A 54 18.04 10.29 3.91
C ALA A 54 18.10 9.99 5.41
N ILE A 55 18.34 8.73 5.79
CA ILE A 55 18.55 8.32 7.19
C ILE A 55 19.75 9.05 7.81
N ARG A 56 20.87 9.15 7.09
CA ARG A 56 22.05 9.91 7.54
C ARG A 56 21.73 11.38 7.78
N GLU A 57 21.02 12.02 6.85
CA GLU A 57 20.64 13.43 6.98
C GLU A 57 19.67 13.65 8.14
N TYR A 58 18.68 12.77 8.31
CA TYR A 58 17.75 12.80 9.43
C TYR A 58 18.48 12.75 10.77
N PHE A 59 19.38 11.79 10.96
CA PHE A 59 20.14 11.68 12.20
C PHE A 59 21.10 12.87 12.42
N ARG A 60 21.72 13.39 11.36
CA ARG A 60 22.56 14.59 11.44
C ARG A 60 21.77 15.80 11.94
N GLN A 61 20.58 16.04 11.39
CA GLN A 61 19.71 17.15 11.80
C GLN A 61 19.19 16.93 13.23
N LYS A 62 18.83 15.70 13.59
CA LYS A 62 18.39 15.34 14.93
C LYS A 62 19.46 15.58 15.99
N GLN A 63 20.73 15.31 15.68
CA GLN A 63 21.87 15.63 16.56
C GLN A 63 22.08 17.15 16.74
N ALA A 64 21.88 17.94 15.69
CA ALA A 64 22.01 19.40 15.75
C ALA A 64 20.94 20.04 16.65
N GLY A 65 19.79 19.40 16.78
CA GLY A 65 18.76 19.75 17.76
C GLY A 65 17.50 18.93 17.52
N SER A 66 16.88 18.46 18.61
CA SER A 66 15.65 17.69 18.53
C SER A 66 14.55 18.28 19.40
N GLU A 67 13.32 18.16 18.96
CA GLU A 67 12.13 18.45 19.76
C GLU A 67 11.16 17.27 19.75
N THR A 68 10.34 17.19 20.78
CA THR A 68 9.32 16.15 20.93
C THR A 68 8.07 16.57 20.17
N LEU A 69 7.61 15.73 19.24
CA LEU A 69 6.40 16.01 18.46
C LEU A 69 5.17 15.37 19.13
N TYR A 70 4.20 16.22 19.48
CA TYR A 70 2.89 15.82 20.00
C TYR A 70 1.81 16.14 18.98
N GLU A 71 1.85 15.43 17.87
CA GLU A 71 0.95 15.66 16.74
C GLU A 71 0.41 14.35 16.17
N ALA A 72 -0.90 14.29 15.95
CA ALA A 72 -1.56 13.14 15.36
C ALA A 72 -2.47 13.51 14.18
N LYS A 73 -2.70 12.54 13.30
CA LYS A 73 -3.73 12.61 12.26
C LYS A 73 -5.00 11.88 12.72
N LEU A 74 -6.16 12.52 12.60
CA LEU A 74 -7.47 11.92 12.83
C LEU A 74 -8.23 11.88 11.51
N ILE A 75 -8.50 10.69 10.98
CA ILE A 75 -9.14 10.50 9.67
C ILE A 75 -10.57 10.05 9.87
N ILE A 76 -11.55 10.79 9.35
CA ILE A 76 -12.97 10.47 9.44
C ILE A 76 -13.45 9.96 8.09
N ILE A 77 -13.95 8.72 8.07
CA ILE A 77 -14.42 8.01 6.87
C ILE A 77 -15.80 7.40 7.10
N GLY A 78 -16.45 6.97 6.02
CA GLY A 78 -17.81 6.44 6.05
C GLY A 78 -18.64 6.98 4.89
N GLU A 79 -19.88 6.50 4.79
CA GLU A 79 -20.77 6.83 3.68
C GLU A 79 -21.09 8.33 3.56
N GLY A 80 -21.46 8.74 2.34
CA GLY A 80 -21.98 10.07 2.08
C GLY A 80 -23.17 10.38 2.98
N GLY A 81 -23.10 11.50 3.71
CA GLY A 81 -24.15 11.92 4.62
C GLY A 81 -24.16 11.24 6.00
N ALA A 82 -23.26 10.30 6.32
CA ALA A 82 -23.27 9.57 7.60
C ALA A 82 -23.07 10.44 8.86
N GLY A 83 -22.69 11.72 8.71
CA GLY A 83 -22.47 12.65 9.82
C GLY A 83 -21.00 13.01 10.09
N LYS A 84 -20.09 12.69 9.17
CA LYS A 84 -18.64 12.91 9.29
C LYS A 84 -18.27 14.37 9.58
N THR A 85 -18.77 15.29 8.76
CA THR A 85 -18.57 16.74 8.92
C THR A 85 -19.13 17.26 10.24
N THR A 86 -20.30 16.74 10.65
CA THR A 86 -20.91 17.06 11.95
C THR A 86 -20.03 16.61 13.10
N LEU A 87 -19.49 15.40 13.03
CA LEU A 87 -18.58 14.85 14.02
C LEU A 87 -17.29 15.67 14.10
N ALA A 88 -16.67 16.00 12.95
CA ALA A 88 -15.46 16.83 12.89
C ALA A 88 -15.66 18.18 13.60
N ARG A 89 -16.76 18.89 13.28
CA ARG A 89 -17.11 20.18 13.90
C ARG A 89 -17.33 20.04 15.41
N LYS A 90 -18.03 18.99 15.85
CA LYS A 90 -18.36 18.79 17.27
C LYS A 90 -17.19 18.33 18.13
N ILE A 91 -16.21 17.62 17.55
CA ILE A 91 -14.94 17.30 18.24
C ILE A 91 -14.21 18.59 18.66
N LYS A 92 -14.20 19.60 17.79
CA LYS A 92 -13.60 20.91 18.09
C LYS A 92 -14.44 21.73 19.05
N ASN A 93 -15.75 21.80 18.78
CA ASN A 93 -16.69 22.54 19.60
C ASN A 93 -18.02 21.80 19.69
N LEU A 94 -18.29 21.22 20.86
CA LEU A 94 -19.52 20.48 21.16
C LEU A 94 -20.81 21.28 20.87
N ASN A 95 -20.74 22.62 20.90
CA ASN A 95 -21.85 23.52 20.62
C ASN A 95 -22.05 23.84 19.13
N SER A 96 -21.22 23.31 18.23
CA SER A 96 -21.34 23.61 16.80
C SER A 96 -22.70 23.15 16.25
N PRO A 97 -23.38 23.99 15.44
CA PRO A 97 -24.66 23.65 14.85
C PRO A 97 -24.50 22.52 13.83
N LEU A 98 -25.61 21.83 13.54
CA LEU A 98 -25.66 20.86 12.46
C LEU A 98 -25.44 21.57 11.11
N PRO A 99 -24.71 20.95 10.17
CA PRO A 99 -24.64 21.44 8.79
C PRO A 99 -26.03 21.59 8.17
N ASN A 100 -26.17 22.51 7.23
CA ASN A 100 -27.40 22.63 6.45
C ASN A 100 -27.62 21.37 5.59
N ALA A 101 -28.87 21.01 5.27
CA ALA A 101 -29.15 19.80 4.47
C ALA A 101 -28.50 19.80 3.07
N ASN A 102 -28.22 20.98 2.51
CA ASN A 102 -27.56 21.17 1.21
C ASN A 102 -26.04 21.27 1.32
N GLU A 103 -25.50 21.33 2.54
CA GLU A 103 -24.08 21.42 2.81
C GLU A 103 -23.49 20.01 2.72
N THR A 104 -22.78 19.74 1.62
CA THR A 104 -22.05 18.49 1.43
C THR A 104 -20.56 18.80 1.32
N THR A 105 -19.73 18.05 2.04
CA THR A 105 -18.27 18.13 1.87
C THR A 105 -17.93 17.65 0.47
N GLN A 106 -17.57 18.59 -0.40
CA GLN A 106 -16.93 18.30 -1.66
C GLN A 106 -15.46 18.11 -1.39
N GLY A 107 -14.94 16.92 -1.66
CA GLY A 107 -13.51 16.67 -1.50
C GLY A 107 -13.04 16.40 -0.08
N ILE A 108 -12.08 17.16 0.42
CA ILE A 108 -11.42 16.95 1.72
C ILE A 108 -11.40 18.27 2.49
N ASP A 109 -11.86 18.23 3.74
CA ASP A 109 -11.74 19.35 4.67
C ASP A 109 -10.77 18.96 5.80
N VAL A 110 -9.75 19.80 6.04
CA VAL A 110 -8.75 19.57 7.09
C VAL A 110 -8.87 20.65 8.15
N GLN A 111 -9.15 20.22 9.37
CA GLN A 111 -9.36 21.13 10.50
C GLN A 111 -8.38 20.83 11.63
N GLU A 112 -7.76 21.87 12.17
CA GLU A 112 -6.88 21.74 13.33
C GLU A 112 -7.67 21.72 14.65
N TRP A 113 -7.26 20.83 15.55
CA TRP A 113 -7.78 20.70 16.90
C TRP A 113 -6.63 20.56 17.89
N HIS A 114 -6.64 21.39 18.93
CA HIS A 114 -5.62 21.40 19.97
C HIS A 114 -6.20 21.00 21.32
N PHE A 115 -5.41 20.26 22.10
CA PHE A 115 -5.70 20.03 23.52
C PHE A 115 -4.41 19.90 24.33
N SER A 116 -4.46 20.25 25.61
CA SER A 116 -3.29 20.12 26.48
C SER A 116 -3.17 18.72 27.06
N LEU A 117 -1.95 18.19 27.06
CA LEU A 117 -1.58 16.97 27.75
C LEU A 117 -1.50 17.20 29.27
N GLN A 118 -1.47 16.11 30.04
CA GLN A 118 -1.33 16.17 31.51
C GLN A 118 -0.02 16.85 31.95
N ASN A 119 1.03 16.79 31.14
CA ASN A 119 2.31 17.46 31.39
C ASN A 119 2.32 18.94 30.95
N GLY A 120 1.19 19.48 30.49
CA GLY A 120 1.06 20.86 30.01
C GLY A 120 1.53 21.09 28.57
N ALA A 121 2.05 20.08 27.88
CA ALA A 121 2.41 20.22 26.47
C ALA A 121 1.16 20.37 25.59
N ASP A 122 1.24 21.20 24.56
CA ASP A 122 0.20 21.32 23.55
C ASP A 122 0.21 20.09 22.62
N PHE A 123 -0.97 19.54 22.34
CA PHE A 123 -1.15 18.41 21.44
C PHE A 123 -1.97 18.85 20.24
N ARG A 124 -1.38 18.74 19.05
CA ARG A 124 -2.02 19.10 17.79
C ARG A 124 -2.65 17.88 17.13
N VAL A 125 -3.86 18.05 16.60
CA VAL A 125 -4.55 17.04 15.81
C VAL A 125 -5.03 17.65 14.51
N ASN A 126 -4.67 17.04 13.39
CA ASN A 126 -5.24 17.38 12.09
C ASN A 126 -6.40 16.43 11.81
N ILE A 127 -7.62 16.96 11.77
CA ILE A 127 -8.86 16.21 11.50
C ILE A 127 -9.13 16.27 10.00
N TRP A 128 -9.14 15.12 9.34
CA TRP A 128 -9.42 14.97 7.91
C TRP A 128 -10.85 14.46 7.73
N ASP A 129 -11.74 15.30 7.19
CA ASP A 129 -13.10 14.96 6.80
C ASP A 129 -13.17 14.71 5.29
N PHE A 130 -13.35 13.45 4.91
CA PHE A 130 -13.44 13.04 3.51
C PHE A 130 -14.88 13.10 3.00
N GLY A 131 -15.09 13.63 1.81
CA GLY A 131 -16.35 13.55 1.08
C GLY A 131 -16.74 12.09 0.87
N GLY A 132 -18.04 11.77 0.93
CA GLY A 132 -18.50 10.38 0.77
C GLY A 132 -18.82 9.98 -0.67
N GLN A 133 -18.40 10.76 -1.68
CA GLN A 133 -18.79 10.53 -3.07
C GLN A 133 -17.85 9.53 -3.76
N GLU A 134 -18.43 8.62 -4.54
CA GLU A 134 -17.66 7.49 -5.09
C GLU A 134 -16.59 7.89 -6.10
N ILE A 135 -16.82 8.98 -6.84
CA ILE A 135 -15.90 9.50 -7.87
C ILE A 135 -14.55 9.93 -7.24
N TYR A 136 -14.55 10.22 -5.93
CA TYR A 136 -13.39 10.73 -5.20
C TYR A 136 -12.63 9.65 -4.42
N HIS A 137 -13.07 8.38 -4.43
CA HIS A 137 -12.31 7.31 -3.76
C HIS A 137 -10.88 7.20 -4.29
N ALA A 138 -10.71 7.39 -5.60
CA ALA A 138 -9.40 7.35 -6.23
C ALA A 138 -8.47 8.50 -5.78
N THR A 139 -9.03 9.64 -5.34
CA THR A 139 -8.24 10.76 -4.81
C THR A 139 -8.03 10.64 -3.30
N HIS A 140 -8.97 10.06 -2.55
CA HIS A 140 -8.84 9.91 -1.10
C HIS A 140 -7.71 8.99 -0.68
N GLN A 141 -7.42 7.93 -1.46
CA GLN A 141 -6.32 7.00 -1.19
C GLN A 141 -4.95 7.69 -1.06
N PHE A 142 -4.73 8.85 -1.69
CA PHE A 142 -3.49 9.62 -1.52
C PHE A 142 -3.32 10.26 -0.13
N PHE A 143 -4.41 10.38 0.63
CA PHE A 143 -4.43 11.05 1.94
C PHE A 143 -4.71 10.09 3.10
N LEU A 144 -5.02 8.83 2.79
CA LEU A 144 -5.07 7.76 3.78
C LEU A 144 -3.63 7.34 4.08
N THR A 145 -3.21 7.46 5.33
CA THR A 145 -1.82 7.23 5.73
C THR A 145 -1.75 6.38 6.99
N LYS A 146 -0.61 5.70 7.16
CA LYS A 146 -0.22 5.05 8.42
C LYS A 146 -0.17 6.06 9.56
N ARG A 147 -0.07 5.55 10.80
CA ARG A 147 0.14 6.37 12.01
C ARG A 147 -0.96 7.40 12.26
N ALA A 148 -2.21 7.07 11.90
CA ALA A 148 -3.37 7.92 12.17
C ALA A 148 -4.32 7.23 13.16
N LEU A 149 -5.33 7.95 13.65
CA LEU A 149 -6.52 7.36 14.26
C LEU A 149 -7.66 7.47 13.24
N TYR A 150 -8.34 6.36 12.96
CA TYR A 150 -9.47 6.33 12.04
C TYR A 150 -10.79 6.34 12.82
N LEU A 151 -11.73 7.20 12.40
CA LEU A 151 -13.11 7.17 12.84
C LEU A 151 -13.99 6.74 11.67
N LEU A 152 -14.59 5.56 11.76
CA LEU A 152 -15.56 5.09 10.79
C LEU A 152 -16.97 5.46 11.25
N VAL A 153 -17.64 6.35 10.51
CA VAL A 153 -18.98 6.82 10.85
C VAL A 153 -20.02 6.02 10.08
N ALA A 154 -20.88 5.32 10.82
CA ALA A 154 -22.04 4.58 10.33
C ALA A 154 -23.33 5.29 10.76
N ASP A 155 -24.39 5.22 9.97
CA ASP A 155 -25.63 5.97 10.22
C ASP A 155 -26.88 5.10 10.08
N SER A 156 -27.93 5.35 10.85
CA SER A 156 -29.12 4.51 10.99
C SER A 156 -30.06 4.44 9.77
N ARG A 157 -29.76 5.15 8.67
CA ARG A 157 -30.70 5.33 7.55
C ARG A 157 -30.79 4.17 6.55
N LYS A 158 -29.85 3.22 6.51
CA LYS A 158 -29.85 2.06 5.56
C LYS A 158 -29.20 0.81 6.17
N GLU A 159 -29.54 -0.39 5.68
CA GLU A 159 -28.66 -1.58 5.79
C GLU A 159 -27.28 -1.14 5.31
N GLN A 160 -26.23 -1.20 6.15
CA GLN A 160 -24.92 -0.56 5.92
C GLN A 160 -24.09 -1.30 4.86
N PRO A 161 -24.28 -1.13 3.53
CA PRO A 161 -23.71 -2.05 2.56
C PRO A 161 -22.22 -1.75 2.36
N HIS A 162 -21.78 -0.53 2.69
CA HIS A 162 -20.42 -0.08 2.47
C HIS A 162 -19.59 -0.01 3.75
N LEU A 163 -20.12 -0.44 4.91
CA LEU A 163 -19.33 -0.48 6.15
C LEU A 163 -18.12 -1.39 5.99
N GLU A 164 -18.33 -2.62 5.51
CA GLU A 164 -17.23 -3.54 5.23
C GLU A 164 -16.27 -2.98 4.19
N TYR A 165 -16.79 -2.29 3.17
CA TYR A 165 -15.93 -1.64 2.17
C TYR A 165 -14.96 -0.66 2.84
N TRP A 166 -15.44 0.23 3.72
CA TRP A 166 -14.58 1.18 4.42
C TRP A 166 -13.59 0.51 5.37
N LEU A 167 -13.97 -0.58 6.05
CA LEU A 167 -13.06 -1.35 6.89
C LEU A 167 -11.91 -1.95 6.08
N ASN A 168 -12.20 -2.55 4.92
CA ASN A 168 -11.17 -3.07 4.03
C ASN A 168 -10.29 -1.94 3.46
N VAL A 169 -10.86 -0.78 3.12
CA VAL A 169 -10.08 0.40 2.70
C VAL A 169 -9.09 0.80 3.81
N VAL A 170 -9.52 0.87 5.06
CA VAL A 170 -8.60 1.18 6.17
C VAL A 170 -7.54 0.11 6.31
N GLU A 171 -7.90 -1.17 6.27
CA GLU A 171 -6.93 -2.26 6.35
C GLU A 171 -5.83 -2.16 5.28
N LEU A 172 -6.19 -1.78 4.05
CA LEU A 172 -5.25 -1.65 2.94
C LEU A 172 -4.30 -0.44 3.05
N PHE A 173 -4.76 0.70 3.54
CA PHE A 173 -3.98 1.95 3.49
C PHE A 173 -3.41 2.41 4.82
N SER A 174 -3.87 1.82 5.94
CA SER A 174 -3.55 2.34 7.27
C SER A 174 -2.46 1.58 8.03
N ASP A 175 -2.07 0.41 7.54
CA ASP A 175 -1.08 -0.48 8.17
C ASP A 175 -1.41 -0.77 9.65
N ASN A 176 -2.62 -1.27 9.92
CA ASN A 176 -3.16 -1.50 11.27
C ASN A 176 -3.26 -0.25 12.16
N SER A 177 -3.41 0.95 11.58
CA SER A 177 -3.75 2.11 12.40
C SER A 177 -5.07 1.88 13.16
N PRO A 178 -5.17 2.33 14.41
CA PRO A 178 -6.35 2.12 15.23
C PRO A 178 -7.60 2.72 14.60
N LEU A 179 -8.71 1.99 14.69
CA LEU A 179 -10.00 2.38 14.17
C LEU A 179 -11.07 2.32 15.26
N LEU A 180 -11.88 3.38 15.34
CA LEU A 180 -13.04 3.48 16.21
C LEU A 180 -14.31 3.58 15.34
N LEU A 181 -15.30 2.75 15.64
CA LEU A 181 -16.60 2.80 14.98
C LEU A 181 -17.52 3.80 15.71
N ILE A 182 -18.06 4.78 14.98
CA ILE A 182 -19.02 5.75 15.49
C ILE A 182 -20.38 5.51 14.82
N LYS A 183 -21.33 5.00 15.60
CA LYS A 183 -22.71 4.76 15.19
C LYS A 183 -23.53 6.01 15.46
N ASN A 184 -23.82 6.75 14.40
CA ASN A 184 -24.67 7.94 14.42
C ASN A 184 -26.15 7.52 14.39
N GLU A 185 -26.79 7.48 15.54
CA GLU A 185 -28.17 7.03 15.73
C GLU A 185 -29.15 8.19 15.55
N VAL A 186 -29.38 8.57 14.29
CA VAL A 186 -30.33 9.63 13.93
C VAL A 186 -31.77 9.15 14.17
N SER A 187 -32.60 10.01 14.76
CA SER A 187 -34.04 9.75 15.00
C SER A 187 -34.32 8.50 15.86
N ASP A 188 -33.47 8.25 16.87
CA ASP A 188 -33.58 7.14 17.83
C ASP A 188 -33.60 5.74 17.21
N ARG A 189 -33.11 5.62 15.96
CA ARG A 189 -32.91 4.34 15.30
C ARG A 189 -31.54 3.78 15.67
N THR A 190 -31.53 2.62 16.31
CA THR A 190 -30.29 1.94 16.67
C THR A 190 -29.58 1.39 15.44
N VAL A 191 -28.26 1.55 15.41
CA VAL A 191 -27.43 0.95 14.36
C VAL A 191 -27.03 -0.45 14.83
N GLN A 192 -27.66 -1.47 14.24
CA GLN A 192 -27.37 -2.88 14.54
C GLN A 192 -26.22 -3.38 13.67
N ILE A 193 -25.06 -3.61 14.27
CA ILE A 193 -23.86 -4.14 13.61
C ILE A 193 -23.33 -5.29 14.46
N ASN A 194 -22.96 -6.41 13.82
CA ASN A 194 -22.32 -7.53 14.49
C ASN A 194 -20.84 -7.23 14.79
N GLU A 195 -20.61 -6.49 15.88
CA GLU A 195 -19.27 -6.00 16.23
C GLU A 195 -18.27 -7.13 16.54
N SER A 196 -18.72 -8.27 17.09
CA SER A 196 -17.83 -9.40 17.39
C SER A 196 -17.26 -10.01 16.11
N GLN A 197 -18.10 -10.22 15.10
CA GLN A 197 -17.67 -10.71 13.79
C GLN A 197 -16.73 -9.71 13.09
N LEU A 198 -16.99 -8.41 13.21
CA LEU A 198 -16.10 -7.40 12.64
C LEU A 198 -14.74 -7.38 13.34
N ARG A 199 -14.70 -7.48 14.67
CA ARG A 199 -13.43 -7.49 15.42
C ARG A 199 -12.60 -8.75 15.19
N GLU A 200 -13.24 -9.89 14.91
CA GLU A 200 -12.54 -11.12 14.53
C GLU A 200 -11.80 -10.96 13.20
N ARG A 201 -12.40 -10.25 12.24
CA ARG A 201 -11.79 -9.98 10.93
C ARG A 201 -10.82 -8.80 10.93
N PHE A 202 -11.16 -7.72 11.64
CA PHE A 202 -10.43 -6.45 11.62
C PHE A 202 -9.84 -6.16 12.99
N ALA A 203 -8.64 -6.67 13.25
CA ALA A 203 -7.96 -6.55 14.55
C ALA A 203 -7.69 -5.10 14.99
N ASN A 204 -7.66 -4.15 14.05
CA ASN A 204 -7.48 -2.73 14.34
C ASN A 204 -8.79 -1.99 14.70
N LEU A 205 -9.96 -2.64 14.63
CA LEU A 205 -11.22 -2.12 15.17
C LEU A 205 -11.21 -2.25 16.70
N GLU A 206 -10.71 -1.23 17.39
CA GLU A 206 -10.48 -1.27 18.83
C GLU A 206 -11.77 -1.12 19.65
N ASP A 207 -12.64 -0.19 19.24
CA ASP A 207 -13.81 0.22 20.04
C ASP A 207 -14.97 0.68 19.13
N SER A 208 -16.18 0.68 19.70
CA SER A 208 -17.41 1.10 19.02
C SER A 208 -18.27 1.94 19.96
N PHE A 209 -18.82 3.04 19.45
CA PHE A 209 -19.61 3.99 20.23
C PHE A 209 -20.90 4.35 19.50
N ALA A 210 -22.00 4.44 20.24
CA ALA A 210 -23.28 4.95 19.75
C ALA A 210 -23.52 6.37 20.25
N THR A 211 -23.94 7.27 19.36
CA THR A 211 -24.36 8.62 19.74
C THR A 211 -25.33 9.19 18.71
N ASN A 212 -26.19 10.11 19.15
CA ASN A 212 -26.98 10.95 18.26
C ASN A 212 -26.29 12.32 18.14
N LEU A 213 -25.66 12.59 17.00
CA LEU A 213 -24.93 13.85 16.82
C LEU A 213 -25.85 15.09 16.88
N GLY A 214 -27.16 14.93 16.74
CA GLY A 214 -28.16 16.00 16.78
C GLY A 214 -28.89 16.21 18.11
N SER A 215 -28.76 15.32 19.10
CA SER A 215 -29.54 15.39 20.35
C SER A 215 -28.74 15.91 21.56
N PRO A 216 -29.41 16.46 22.60
CA PRO A 216 -28.77 16.81 23.87
C PRO A 216 -28.13 15.63 24.61
N GLU A 217 -28.74 14.45 24.60
CA GLU A 217 -28.20 13.24 25.22
C GLU A 217 -26.96 12.76 24.46
N GLY A 218 -27.01 12.78 23.13
CA GLY A 218 -25.87 12.43 22.29
C GLY A 218 -24.67 13.37 22.48
N ARG A 219 -24.89 14.61 22.92
CA ARG A 219 -23.80 15.52 23.32
C ARG A 219 -23.01 14.98 24.52
N VAL A 220 -23.68 14.49 25.56
CA VAL A 220 -23.02 13.92 26.74
C VAL A 220 -22.23 12.66 26.35
N ASN A 221 -22.82 11.82 25.50
CA ASN A 221 -22.11 10.66 24.96
C ASN A 221 -20.89 11.08 24.14
N LEU A 222 -21.01 12.14 23.33
CA LEU A 222 -19.92 12.66 22.52
C LEU A 222 -18.77 13.22 23.36
N GLU A 223 -19.02 13.80 24.52
CA GLU A 223 -17.97 14.21 25.47
C GLU A 223 -17.10 13.01 25.91
N SER A 224 -17.75 11.90 26.27
CA SER A 224 -17.07 10.65 26.62
C SER A 224 -16.28 10.07 25.43
N ILE A 225 -16.88 10.10 24.22
CA ILE A 225 -16.21 9.65 22.99
C ILE A 225 -14.98 10.52 22.69
N ILE A 226 -15.08 11.85 22.80
CA ILE A 226 -13.95 12.76 22.61
C ILE A 226 -12.84 12.47 23.61
N TYR A 227 -13.17 12.18 24.88
CA TYR A 227 -12.17 11.78 25.87
C TYR A 227 -11.45 10.48 25.44
N LYS A 228 -12.18 9.46 24.97
CA LYS A 228 -11.60 8.22 24.44
C LYS A 228 -10.71 8.46 23.23
N ILE A 229 -11.15 9.31 22.30
CA ILE A 229 -10.35 9.75 21.14
C ILE A 229 -9.04 10.38 21.61
N LYS A 230 -9.07 11.34 22.55
CA LYS A 230 -7.85 11.95 23.12
C LYS A 230 -6.92 10.90 23.71
N CYS A 231 -7.45 10.01 24.56
CA CYS A 231 -6.66 8.93 25.17
C CYS A 231 -6.02 7.99 24.14
N ARG A 232 -6.67 7.76 23.00
CA ARG A 232 -6.12 6.89 21.97
C ARG A 232 -5.07 7.60 21.12
N LEU A 233 -5.32 8.85 20.74
CA LEU A 233 -4.39 9.70 20.00
C LEU A 233 -3.06 9.83 20.73
N THR A 234 -3.07 10.03 22.05
CA THR A 234 -1.83 10.16 22.84
C THR A 234 -1.03 8.87 22.97
N LYS A 235 -1.63 7.71 22.64
CA LYS A 235 -1.00 6.39 22.63
C LYS A 235 -0.59 5.93 21.23
N LEU A 236 -0.68 6.80 20.21
CA LEU A 236 -0.18 6.44 18.89
C LEU A 236 1.36 6.27 18.95
N PRO A 237 1.96 5.28 18.26
CA PRO A 237 3.36 4.90 18.47
C PRO A 237 4.38 6.03 18.25
N HIS A 238 4.12 6.90 17.28
CA HIS A 238 5.00 8.01 16.92
C HIS A 238 4.91 9.21 17.87
N ILE A 239 3.91 9.25 18.77
CA ILE A 239 3.70 10.39 19.66
C ILE A 239 4.78 10.43 20.72
N GLY A 240 5.38 11.61 20.90
CA GLY A 240 6.47 11.77 21.84
C GLY A 240 7.85 11.37 21.28
N THR A 241 7.92 10.97 20.01
CA THR A 241 9.21 10.73 19.34
C THR A 241 9.93 12.06 19.08
N LYS A 242 11.26 12.00 19.10
CA LYS A 242 12.13 13.16 18.89
C LYS A 242 12.39 13.37 17.40
N TYR A 243 12.04 14.55 16.89
CA TYR A 243 12.28 14.97 15.52
C TYR A 243 13.32 16.09 15.45
N PRO A 244 14.01 16.26 14.32
CA PRO A 244 14.87 17.41 14.11
C PRO A 244 14.11 18.72 14.29
N LYS A 245 14.55 19.57 15.22
CA LYS A 245 13.93 20.87 15.51
C LYS A 245 13.86 21.77 14.29
N THR A 246 14.87 21.67 13.43
CA THR A 246 14.96 22.40 12.17
C THR A 246 13.80 22.08 11.23
N TRP A 247 13.39 20.81 11.18
CA TRP A 247 12.32 20.34 10.30
C TRP A 247 10.97 20.86 10.77
N SER A 248 10.70 20.78 12.08
CA SER A 248 9.50 21.36 12.65
C SER A 248 9.39 22.87 12.40
N LYS A 249 10.50 23.60 12.56
CA LYS A 249 10.53 25.04 12.27
C LYS A 249 10.18 25.34 10.81
N ILE A 250 10.79 24.63 9.86
CA ILE A 250 10.49 24.80 8.43
C ILE A 250 9.03 24.45 8.15
N ARG A 251 8.55 23.35 8.71
CA ARG A 251 7.15 22.95 8.59
C ARG A 251 6.19 24.04 9.06
N THR A 252 6.41 24.61 10.25
CA THR A 252 5.59 25.72 10.76
C THR A 252 5.62 26.93 9.81
N ILE A 253 6.78 27.27 9.24
CA ILE A 253 6.90 28.36 8.26
C ILE A 253 6.05 28.08 7.02
N LEU A 254 6.08 26.85 6.50
CA LEU A 254 5.31 26.46 5.31
C LEU A 254 3.80 26.45 5.58
N GLU A 255 3.37 25.97 6.75
CA GLU A 255 1.96 25.92 7.14
C GLU A 255 1.37 27.31 7.43
N GLN A 256 2.19 28.26 7.90
CA GLN A 256 1.79 29.65 8.13
C GLN A 256 1.83 30.51 6.86
N ASP A 257 2.35 29.97 5.76
CA ASP A 257 2.38 30.68 4.48
C ASP A 257 0.99 30.66 3.83
N ASN A 258 0.43 31.85 3.62
CA ASN A 258 -0.92 32.00 3.05
C ASN A 258 -0.99 31.70 1.54
N ARG A 259 0.15 31.44 0.88
CA ARG A 259 0.18 31.07 -0.54
C ARG A 259 -0.23 29.62 -0.73
N ASN A 260 -0.90 29.32 -1.84
CA ASN A 260 -1.26 27.93 -2.16
C ASN A 260 -0.06 27.11 -2.66
N TYR A 261 0.96 27.78 -3.22
CA TYR A 261 2.15 27.16 -3.80
C TYR A 261 3.33 28.13 -3.79
N ILE A 262 4.54 27.56 -3.88
CA ILE A 262 5.82 28.28 -4.01
C ILE A 262 6.74 27.57 -5.01
N SER A 263 7.73 28.28 -5.56
CA SER A 263 8.75 27.63 -6.38
C SER A 263 9.73 26.83 -5.53
N LEU A 264 10.40 25.87 -6.15
CA LEU A 264 11.46 25.08 -5.52
C LEU A 264 12.59 25.97 -4.99
N ASP A 265 12.96 27.03 -5.72
CA ASP A 265 14.00 27.97 -5.27
C ASP A 265 13.57 28.74 -4.02
N GLN A 266 12.29 29.14 -3.93
CA GLN A 266 11.76 29.79 -2.73
C GLN A 266 11.78 28.83 -1.54
N TYR A 267 11.41 27.57 -1.76
CA TYR A 267 11.52 26.53 -0.74
C TYR A 267 12.96 26.30 -0.29
N PHE A 268 13.91 26.21 -1.22
CA PHE A 268 15.33 26.07 -0.90
C PHE A 268 15.85 27.24 -0.09
N ASN A 269 15.46 28.47 -0.44
CA ASN A 269 15.81 29.65 0.36
C ASN A 269 15.26 29.57 1.79
N ILE A 270 14.02 29.11 1.98
CA ILE A 270 13.44 28.88 3.31
C ILE A 270 14.26 27.84 4.08
N CYS A 271 14.64 26.74 3.42
CA CYS A 271 15.45 25.70 4.07
C CYS A 271 16.84 26.19 4.46
N ASP A 272 17.53 26.86 3.54
CA ASP A 272 18.90 27.36 3.73
C ASP A 272 18.95 28.39 4.87
N GLN A 273 17.99 29.31 4.92
CA GLN A 273 17.84 30.31 6.00
C GLN A 273 17.58 29.67 7.38
N ASN A 274 17.09 28.43 7.40
CA ASN A 274 16.77 27.71 8.63
C ASN A 274 17.77 26.58 8.94
N GLY A 275 18.86 26.43 8.20
CA GLY A 275 19.93 25.48 8.53
C GLY A 275 19.76 24.07 7.96
N VAL A 276 18.84 23.88 7.01
CA VAL A 276 18.79 22.67 6.16
C VAL A 276 19.46 23.01 4.85
N THR A 277 20.73 22.64 4.73
CA THR A 277 21.59 22.95 3.59
C THR A 277 21.93 21.70 2.77
N LEU A 278 22.55 21.92 1.61
CA LEU A 278 23.19 20.86 0.83
C LEU A 278 24.21 20.09 1.69
N SER A 279 24.01 18.77 1.81
CA SER A 279 25.03 17.86 2.33
C SER A 279 25.82 17.26 1.17
N ASN A 280 27.04 16.75 1.44
CA ASN A 280 27.95 16.24 0.41
C ASN A 280 27.43 14.98 -0.34
N SER A 281 26.35 14.33 0.12
CA SER A 281 25.83 13.09 -0.48
C SER A 281 24.37 13.16 -0.95
N VAL A 282 23.49 13.92 -0.27
CA VAL A 282 22.09 14.15 -0.65
C VAL A 282 21.65 15.57 -0.27
N ASP A 283 20.78 16.16 -1.09
CA ASP A 283 20.14 17.44 -0.76
C ASP A 283 19.11 17.23 0.36
N GLY A 284 19.47 17.60 1.59
CA GLY A 284 18.59 17.43 2.76
C GLY A 284 17.27 18.20 2.65
N ARG A 285 17.20 19.20 1.78
CA ARG A 285 15.99 19.97 1.48
C ARG A 285 15.00 19.11 0.69
N LEU A 286 15.49 18.37 -0.30
CA LEU A 286 14.67 17.43 -1.07
C LEU A 286 14.17 16.28 -0.18
N THR A 287 15.03 15.74 0.69
CA THR A 287 14.63 14.74 1.70
C THR A 287 13.51 15.24 2.61
N LEU A 288 13.65 16.47 3.13
CA LEU A 288 12.61 17.08 3.95
C LEU A 288 11.31 17.29 3.16
N SER A 289 11.39 17.80 1.92
CA SER A 289 10.19 18.00 1.12
C SER A 289 9.47 16.70 0.76
N GLN A 290 10.21 15.61 0.53
CA GLN A 290 9.63 14.28 0.30
C GLN A 290 8.93 13.79 1.58
N TYR A 291 9.58 13.95 2.73
CA TYR A 291 8.99 13.61 4.02
C TYR A 291 7.68 14.37 4.28
N LEU A 292 7.67 15.70 4.05
CA LEU A 292 6.46 16.51 4.20
C LEU A 292 5.38 16.16 3.17
N HIS A 293 5.77 15.70 1.98
CA HIS A 293 4.86 15.17 0.98
C HIS A 293 4.20 13.87 1.44
N ASP A 294 5.00 12.93 1.95
CA ASP A 294 4.53 11.63 2.44
C ASP A 294 3.59 11.80 3.66
N LEU A 295 3.79 12.83 4.48
CA LEU A 295 2.88 13.19 5.57
C LEU A 295 1.56 13.84 5.09
N GLY A 296 1.53 14.34 3.85
CA GLY A 296 0.42 15.10 3.28
C GLY A 296 0.36 16.56 3.75
N VAL A 297 1.47 17.11 4.24
CA VAL A 297 1.57 18.53 4.64
C VAL A 297 1.70 19.43 3.40
N ILE A 298 2.48 18.98 2.41
CA ILE A 298 2.66 19.64 1.12
C ILE A 298 2.49 18.62 0.00
N ILE A 299 2.42 19.07 -1.26
CA ILE A 299 2.54 18.19 -2.43
C ILE A 299 3.77 18.60 -3.23
N HIS A 300 4.72 17.67 -3.39
CA HIS A 300 5.94 17.88 -4.15
C HIS A 300 6.38 16.57 -4.82
N PHE A 301 6.42 16.55 -6.15
CA PHE A 301 6.78 15.35 -6.93
C PHE A 301 8.23 15.42 -7.39
N GLN A 302 9.05 14.45 -6.99
CA GLN A 302 10.50 14.46 -7.22
C GLN A 302 10.98 13.47 -8.30
N ASP A 303 10.05 12.74 -8.91
CA ASP A 303 10.33 11.62 -9.80
C ASP A 303 10.87 12.03 -11.18
N ASP A 304 10.55 13.24 -11.66
CA ASP A 304 11.12 13.79 -12.90
C ASP A 304 11.55 15.25 -12.75
N LYS A 305 12.85 15.52 -12.85
CA LYS A 305 13.42 16.88 -12.78
C LYS A 305 12.93 17.84 -13.86
N LYS A 306 12.35 17.33 -14.95
CA LYS A 306 11.78 18.16 -16.03
C LYS A 306 10.32 18.56 -15.77
N SER A 307 9.64 17.87 -14.86
CA SER A 307 8.25 18.13 -14.46
C SER A 307 8.06 19.55 -13.92
N LEU A 308 6.88 20.13 -14.14
CA LEU A 308 6.51 21.39 -13.49
C LEU A 308 6.33 21.18 -11.99
N LEU A 309 5.84 20.01 -11.57
CA LEU A 309 5.63 19.64 -10.18
C LEU A 309 6.93 19.35 -9.41
N TYR A 310 8.05 19.13 -10.11
CA TYR A 310 9.38 19.13 -9.47
C TYR A 310 9.82 20.55 -9.09
N LYS A 311 9.42 21.54 -9.89
CA LYS A 311 9.82 22.94 -9.68
C LYS A 311 8.84 23.71 -8.80
N THR A 312 7.74 23.09 -8.41
CA THR A 312 6.64 23.73 -7.69
C THR A 312 6.24 22.91 -6.49
N ILE A 313 6.19 23.56 -5.33
CA ILE A 313 5.68 22.97 -4.10
C ILE A 313 4.30 23.52 -3.85
N ILE A 314 3.29 22.66 -3.81
CA ILE A 314 1.94 23.02 -3.41
C ILE A 314 1.90 22.96 -1.89
N LEU A 315 1.75 24.13 -1.27
CA LEU A 315 1.71 24.30 0.19
C LEU A 315 0.34 23.95 0.78
N ASN A 316 -0.72 24.14 -0.02
CA ASN A 316 -2.09 23.86 0.39
C ASN A 316 -2.62 22.66 -0.43
N PRO A 317 -2.54 21.42 0.11
CA PRO A 317 -3.09 20.24 -0.55
C PRO A 317 -4.58 20.36 -0.90
N ASN A 318 -5.38 21.01 -0.05
CA ASN A 318 -6.82 21.19 -0.27
C ASN A 318 -7.07 22.06 -1.50
N TRP A 319 -6.29 23.11 -1.72
CA TRP A 319 -6.36 23.91 -2.95
C TRP A 319 -6.10 23.07 -4.20
N GLY A 320 -5.14 22.15 -4.14
CA GLY A 320 -4.83 21.23 -5.24
C GLY A 320 -5.97 20.24 -5.49
N THR A 321 -6.53 19.63 -4.45
CA THR A 321 -7.66 18.69 -4.60
C THR A 321 -8.93 19.39 -5.07
N ASP A 322 -9.20 20.60 -4.58
CA ASP A 322 -10.35 21.41 -5.02
C ASP A 322 -10.28 21.70 -6.52
N ALA A 323 -9.08 21.97 -7.05
CA ALA A 323 -8.90 22.16 -8.48
C ALA A 323 -9.29 20.90 -9.28
N ILE A 324 -8.85 19.73 -8.83
CA ILE A 324 -9.20 18.44 -9.44
C ILE A 324 -10.71 18.23 -9.41
N TYR A 325 -11.35 18.46 -8.25
CA TYR A 325 -12.79 18.31 -8.12
C TYR A 325 -13.55 19.24 -9.04
N LYS A 326 -13.12 20.48 -9.24
CA LYS A 326 -13.75 21.39 -10.22
C LYS A 326 -13.76 20.83 -11.64
N VAL A 327 -12.74 20.07 -12.05
CA VAL A 327 -12.72 19.41 -13.36
C VAL A 327 -13.68 18.23 -13.38
N LEU A 328 -13.60 17.38 -12.36
CA LEU A 328 -14.44 16.18 -12.25
C LEU A 328 -15.94 16.54 -12.10
N ASP A 329 -16.25 17.68 -11.50
CA ASP A 329 -17.62 18.15 -11.29
C ASP A 329 -18.19 18.98 -12.43
N SER A 330 -17.36 19.41 -13.38
CA SER A 330 -17.79 20.23 -14.50
C SER A 330 -18.85 19.52 -15.36
N ASN A 331 -20.01 20.17 -15.53
CA ASN A 331 -21.08 19.68 -16.40
C ASN A 331 -20.62 19.47 -17.84
N THR A 332 -19.69 20.30 -18.33
CA THR A 332 -19.11 20.15 -19.67
C THR A 332 -18.30 18.85 -19.77
N VAL A 333 -17.45 18.57 -18.77
CA VAL A 333 -16.60 17.37 -18.77
C VAL A 333 -17.45 16.11 -18.57
N LYS A 334 -18.42 16.15 -17.65
CA LYS A 334 -19.41 15.07 -17.44
C LYS A 334 -20.23 14.79 -18.70
N GLY A 335 -20.75 15.85 -19.34
CA GLY A 335 -21.54 15.73 -20.58
C GLY A 335 -20.75 15.17 -21.76
N ASN A 336 -19.43 15.40 -21.78
CA ASN A 336 -18.50 14.83 -22.77
C ASN A 336 -17.89 13.48 -22.33
N LEU A 337 -18.50 12.79 -21.37
CA LEU A 337 -18.07 11.47 -20.87
C LEU A 337 -16.60 11.45 -20.42
N GLY A 338 -16.18 12.51 -19.72
CA GLY A 338 -14.83 12.65 -19.21
C GLY A 338 -13.83 13.26 -20.19
N LYS A 339 -14.21 13.51 -21.45
CA LYS A 339 -13.33 14.17 -22.42
C LYS A 339 -13.28 15.68 -22.22
N PHE A 340 -12.07 16.24 -22.15
CA PHE A 340 -11.85 17.68 -22.01
C PHE A 340 -10.55 18.14 -22.68
N THR A 341 -10.44 19.43 -22.94
CA THR A 341 -9.24 20.04 -23.53
C THR A 341 -8.56 20.99 -22.56
N PHE A 342 -7.34 21.41 -22.87
CA PHE A 342 -6.67 22.48 -22.11
C PHE A 342 -7.51 23.77 -22.07
N THR A 343 -8.24 24.08 -23.15
CA THR A 343 -9.16 25.23 -23.19
C THR A 343 -10.30 25.12 -22.18
N ASP A 344 -10.84 23.91 -21.98
CA ASP A 344 -11.89 23.66 -21.00
C ASP A 344 -11.34 23.82 -19.58
N VAL A 345 -10.13 23.30 -19.34
CA VAL A 345 -9.41 23.48 -18.08
C VAL A 345 -9.17 24.96 -17.81
N SER A 346 -8.75 25.75 -18.80
CA SER A 346 -8.55 27.20 -18.63
C SER A 346 -9.83 27.95 -18.26
N LYS A 347 -11.00 27.48 -18.72
CA LYS A 347 -12.31 28.03 -18.33
C LYS A 347 -12.72 27.58 -16.93
N ILE A 348 -12.48 26.32 -16.57
CA ILE A 348 -12.81 25.77 -15.25
C ILE A 348 -11.94 26.44 -14.18
N TRP A 349 -10.66 26.62 -14.46
CA TRP A 349 -9.65 27.24 -13.60
C TRP A 349 -9.37 28.70 -14.00
N HIS A 350 -10.42 29.46 -14.32
CA HIS A 350 -10.32 30.88 -14.67
C HIS A 350 -10.09 31.78 -13.46
N GLU A 351 -10.43 31.32 -12.26
CA GLU A 351 -10.28 32.09 -11.02
C GLU A 351 -8.81 32.48 -10.78
N PRO A 352 -8.53 33.69 -10.27
CA PRO A 352 -7.15 34.17 -10.04
C PRO A 352 -6.28 33.26 -9.18
N LYS A 353 -6.89 32.42 -8.33
CA LYS A 353 -6.17 31.45 -7.50
C LYS A 353 -5.66 30.23 -8.25
N TYR A 354 -6.10 29.98 -9.50
CA TYR A 354 -5.68 28.84 -10.32
C TYR A 354 -5.10 29.22 -11.69
N ASN A 355 -5.41 30.41 -12.20
CA ASN A 355 -5.12 30.81 -13.58
C ASN A 355 -3.66 30.63 -14.02
N ASN A 356 -2.69 30.84 -13.13
CA ASN A 356 -1.26 30.73 -13.40
C ASN A 356 -0.68 29.32 -13.13
N MET A 357 -1.53 28.37 -12.74
CA MET A 357 -1.14 27.03 -12.30
C MET A 357 -1.82 25.92 -13.11
N GLN A 358 -2.42 26.27 -14.25
CA GLN A 358 -3.23 25.33 -15.02
C GLN A 358 -2.40 24.16 -15.55
N GLY A 359 -1.13 24.39 -15.92
CA GLY A 359 -0.22 23.34 -16.37
C GLY A 359 0.13 22.37 -15.23
N GLU A 360 0.52 22.91 -14.08
CA GLU A 360 0.88 22.18 -12.87
C GLU A 360 -0.30 21.35 -12.34
N LEU A 361 -1.50 21.94 -12.28
CA LEU A 361 -2.71 21.27 -11.79
C LEU A 361 -3.17 20.16 -12.75
N LEU A 362 -3.00 20.35 -14.06
CA LEU A 362 -3.26 19.30 -15.04
C LEU A 362 -2.23 18.17 -14.92
N GLU A 363 -0.96 18.51 -14.74
CA GLU A 363 0.09 17.52 -14.47
C GLU A 363 -0.18 16.76 -13.16
N LEU A 364 -0.75 17.43 -12.15
CA LEU A 364 -1.15 16.79 -10.88
C LEU A 364 -2.23 15.73 -11.12
N MET A 365 -3.24 16.01 -11.96
CA MET A 365 -4.24 15.01 -12.34
C MET A 365 -3.62 13.80 -13.08
N LEU A 366 -2.62 14.04 -13.93
CA LEU A 366 -1.89 12.99 -14.63
C LEU A 366 -1.06 12.13 -13.65
N LYS A 367 -0.36 12.76 -12.69
CA LYS A 367 0.42 12.08 -11.64
C LYS A 367 -0.46 11.24 -10.73
N PHE A 368 -1.65 11.74 -10.37
CA PHE A 368 -2.66 11.00 -9.62
C PHE A 368 -3.39 9.93 -10.45
N LYS A 369 -3.00 9.74 -11.72
CA LYS A 369 -3.57 8.73 -12.61
C LYS A 369 -5.09 8.84 -12.73
N LEU A 370 -5.59 10.09 -12.77
CA LEU A 370 -7.02 10.37 -12.90
C LEU A 370 -7.44 10.58 -14.35
N CYS A 371 -6.50 11.00 -15.20
CA CYS A 371 -6.71 11.21 -16.61
C CYS A 371 -5.46 10.83 -17.42
N TYR A 372 -5.62 10.79 -18.74
CA TYR A 372 -4.53 10.63 -19.70
C TYR A 372 -4.76 11.50 -20.94
N GLU A 373 -3.69 11.80 -21.68
CA GLU A 373 -3.76 12.54 -22.95
C GLU A 373 -4.01 11.59 -24.12
N LEU A 374 -4.89 11.98 -25.05
CA LEU A 374 -5.17 11.21 -26.27
C LEU A 374 -3.98 11.22 -27.23
N LYS A 375 -3.63 10.05 -27.78
CA LYS A 375 -2.47 9.91 -28.67
C LYS A 375 -2.62 10.71 -29.97
N ASN A 376 -3.84 10.76 -30.50
CA ASN A 376 -4.13 11.36 -31.80
C ASN A 376 -4.61 12.82 -31.69
N GLN A 377 -4.83 13.33 -30.48
CA GLN A 377 -5.38 14.66 -30.23
C GLN A 377 -4.61 15.34 -29.09
N LYS A 378 -3.56 16.08 -29.45
CA LYS A 378 -2.78 16.85 -28.48
C LYS A 378 -3.66 17.79 -27.66
N ASN A 379 -3.31 17.99 -26.39
CA ASN A 379 -4.03 18.82 -25.43
C ASN A 379 -5.49 18.40 -25.20
N THR A 380 -5.81 17.13 -25.48
CA THR A 380 -7.13 16.54 -25.24
C THR A 380 -6.95 15.36 -24.30
N TYR A 381 -7.74 15.34 -23.24
CA TYR A 381 -7.59 14.42 -22.12
C TYR A 381 -8.90 13.69 -21.85
N ILE A 382 -8.78 12.53 -21.21
CA ILE A 382 -9.93 11.74 -20.73
C ILE A 382 -9.76 11.50 -19.23
N ALA A 383 -10.70 12.00 -18.42
CA ALA A 383 -10.86 11.63 -17.01
C ALA A 383 -11.60 10.28 -16.91
N THR A 384 -10.88 9.23 -16.50
CA THR A 384 -11.38 7.86 -16.57
C THR A 384 -12.55 7.57 -15.63
N GLN A 385 -12.69 8.32 -14.52
CA GLN A 385 -13.81 8.14 -13.60
C GLN A 385 -15.16 8.58 -14.20
N LEU A 386 -15.12 9.42 -15.24
CA LEU A 386 -16.30 10.00 -15.87
C LEU A 386 -16.70 9.30 -17.18
N LEU A 387 -15.97 8.25 -17.58
CA LEU A 387 -16.32 7.42 -18.72
C LEU A 387 -17.71 6.81 -18.58
N ASP A 388 -18.33 6.49 -19.70
CA ASP A 388 -19.61 5.77 -19.74
C ASP A 388 -19.49 4.44 -18.98
N SER A 389 -20.55 4.03 -18.30
CA SER A 389 -20.58 2.72 -17.65
C SER A 389 -20.82 1.58 -18.64
N ASN A 390 -21.39 1.89 -19.81
CA ASN A 390 -21.74 0.90 -20.82
C ASN A 390 -20.60 0.72 -21.82
N PRO A 391 -20.32 -0.53 -22.24
CA PRO A 391 -19.35 -0.78 -23.29
C PRO A 391 -19.83 -0.20 -24.64
N PRO A 392 -18.93 0.38 -25.45
CA PRO A 392 -19.24 0.72 -26.83
C PRO A 392 -19.44 -0.57 -27.66
N GLN A 393 -20.01 -0.44 -28.86
CA GLN A 393 -20.09 -1.58 -29.78
C GLN A 393 -18.71 -1.89 -30.39
N TYR A 394 -18.29 -3.15 -30.32
CA TYR A 394 -17.09 -3.66 -30.99
C TYR A 394 -17.26 -5.13 -31.38
N ALA A 395 -16.55 -5.55 -32.42
CA ALA A 395 -16.49 -6.95 -32.84
C ALA A 395 -15.39 -7.69 -32.07
N TRP A 396 -15.67 -8.94 -31.68
CA TRP A 396 -14.70 -9.81 -31.01
C TRP A 396 -14.75 -11.23 -31.59
N ASN A 397 -13.57 -11.83 -31.82
CA ASN A 397 -13.49 -13.21 -32.28
C ASN A 397 -13.62 -14.16 -31.08
N ILE A 398 -14.80 -14.74 -30.89
CA ILE A 398 -15.06 -15.70 -29.81
C ILE A 398 -14.28 -17.01 -29.96
N ASN A 399 -13.80 -17.37 -31.15
CA ASN A 399 -13.13 -18.66 -31.37
C ASN A 399 -11.62 -18.62 -31.12
N ASP A 400 -11.05 -17.43 -30.88
CA ASP A 400 -9.62 -17.23 -30.69
C ASP A 400 -9.38 -16.47 -29.39
N ASN A 401 -9.46 -17.17 -28.26
CA ASN A 401 -9.29 -16.56 -26.94
C ASN A 401 -8.17 -17.22 -26.15
N LEU A 402 -7.25 -16.39 -25.68
CA LEU A 402 -6.43 -16.68 -24.51
C LEU A 402 -7.03 -15.95 -23.32
N PHE A 403 -7.36 -16.65 -22.23
CA PHE A 403 -7.97 -16.08 -21.03
C PHE A 403 -6.97 -15.94 -19.89
N LEU A 404 -7.20 -14.95 -19.04
CA LEU A 404 -6.65 -14.87 -17.69
C LEU A 404 -7.64 -14.10 -16.81
N ARG A 405 -7.74 -14.44 -15.53
CA ARG A 405 -8.61 -13.72 -14.61
C ARG A 405 -7.85 -13.37 -13.33
N TYR A 406 -8.10 -12.19 -12.80
CA TYR A 406 -7.74 -11.82 -11.44
C TYR A 406 -8.99 -11.89 -10.57
N GLU A 407 -8.90 -12.54 -9.43
CA GLU A 407 -9.97 -12.60 -8.42
C GLU A 407 -9.45 -11.95 -7.12
N TYR A 408 -10.26 -11.08 -6.54
CA TYR A 408 -9.88 -10.29 -5.37
C TYR A 408 -10.74 -10.67 -4.16
N ASP A 409 -10.09 -10.91 -3.01
CA ASP A 409 -10.82 -11.09 -1.74
C ASP A 409 -11.61 -9.82 -1.41
N PHE A 410 -10.99 -8.66 -1.64
CA PHE A 410 -11.59 -7.34 -1.61
C PHE A 410 -11.04 -6.52 -2.78
N MET A 411 -11.91 -5.83 -3.52
CA MET A 411 -11.52 -5.05 -4.70
C MET A 411 -11.65 -3.54 -4.42
N PRO A 412 -10.52 -2.82 -4.24
CA PRO A 412 -10.51 -1.35 -4.22
C PRO A 412 -11.12 -0.75 -5.48
N LYS A 413 -11.92 0.30 -5.33
CA LYS A 413 -12.41 1.06 -6.47
C LYS A 413 -11.25 1.76 -7.18
N GLY A 414 -11.25 1.66 -8.51
CA GLY A 414 -10.33 2.41 -9.37
C GLY A 414 -9.08 1.65 -9.84
N ILE A 415 -8.95 0.35 -9.54
CA ILE A 415 -7.88 -0.49 -10.11
C ILE A 415 -7.93 -0.44 -11.63
N LEU A 416 -9.11 -0.68 -12.23
CA LEU A 416 -9.22 -0.69 -13.68
C LEU A 416 -9.05 0.71 -14.29
N THR A 417 -9.58 1.77 -13.69
CA THR A 417 -9.42 3.13 -14.23
C THR A 417 -7.97 3.58 -14.21
N ARG A 418 -7.22 3.24 -13.15
CA ARG A 418 -5.75 3.44 -13.10
C ARG A 418 -5.04 2.59 -14.16
N PHE A 419 -5.43 1.34 -14.35
CA PHE A 419 -4.90 0.48 -15.42
C PHE A 419 -5.13 1.07 -16.81
N ILE A 420 -6.32 1.61 -17.09
CA ILE A 420 -6.65 2.30 -18.34
C ILE A 420 -5.71 3.49 -18.56
N VAL A 421 -5.46 4.30 -17.53
CA VAL A 421 -4.51 5.42 -17.61
C VAL A 421 -3.09 4.94 -17.91
N GLU A 422 -2.60 3.90 -17.24
CA GLU A 422 -1.23 3.39 -17.49
C GLU A 422 -1.09 2.73 -18.86
N MET A 423 -2.16 2.12 -19.38
CA MET A 423 -2.18 1.40 -20.66
C MET A 423 -2.72 2.22 -21.83
N HIS A 424 -2.96 3.53 -21.64
CA HIS A 424 -3.68 4.36 -22.62
C HIS A 424 -3.06 4.37 -24.02
N HIS A 425 -1.73 4.25 -24.13
CA HIS A 425 -1.02 4.18 -25.42
C HIS A 425 -1.39 2.98 -26.29
N CYS A 426 -1.96 1.94 -25.68
CA CYS A 426 -2.39 0.71 -26.34
C CYS A 426 -3.91 0.66 -26.58
N ILE A 427 -4.69 1.68 -26.22
CA ILE A 427 -6.14 1.66 -26.39
C ILE A 427 -6.50 1.66 -27.89
N ASP A 428 -7.39 0.77 -28.30
CA ASP A 428 -8.00 0.77 -29.63
C ASP A 428 -9.11 1.83 -29.67
N GLU A 429 -8.73 3.11 -29.65
CA GLU A 429 -9.64 4.24 -29.54
C GLU A 429 -10.82 4.14 -30.54
N PRO A 430 -12.07 4.41 -30.11
CA PRO A 430 -12.51 4.92 -28.81
C PRO A 430 -13.01 3.83 -27.84
N LYS A 431 -12.53 2.58 -27.94
CA LYS A 431 -13.10 1.41 -27.23
C LYS A 431 -12.69 1.33 -25.75
N VAL A 432 -13.15 2.29 -24.95
CA VAL A 432 -12.88 2.39 -23.52
C VAL A 432 -14.12 2.89 -22.77
N TRP A 433 -14.40 2.29 -21.61
CA TRP A 433 -15.51 2.64 -20.73
C TRP A 433 -15.10 2.40 -19.27
N ARG A 434 -15.95 2.75 -18.31
CA ARG A 434 -15.57 2.78 -16.88
C ARG A 434 -15.16 1.42 -16.34
N SER A 435 -15.79 0.35 -16.81
CA SER A 435 -15.57 -1.03 -16.38
C SER A 435 -14.83 -1.89 -17.42
N GLY A 436 -14.28 -1.30 -18.48
CA GLY A 436 -13.48 -2.07 -19.43
C GLY A 436 -12.79 -1.28 -20.52
N VAL A 437 -11.87 -1.96 -21.21
CA VAL A 437 -11.07 -1.38 -22.28
C VAL A 437 -10.68 -2.43 -23.31
N ILE A 438 -10.66 -2.03 -24.58
CA ILE A 438 -10.06 -2.80 -25.66
C ILE A 438 -8.70 -2.20 -25.97
N LEU A 439 -7.67 -3.02 -25.83
CA LEU A 439 -6.30 -2.70 -26.17
C LEU A 439 -5.91 -3.39 -27.48
N LYS A 440 -5.02 -2.76 -28.23
CA LYS A 440 -4.47 -3.28 -29.48
C LYS A 440 -2.96 -3.08 -29.51
N ARG A 441 -2.26 -4.14 -29.89
CA ARG A 441 -0.83 -4.12 -30.21
C ARG A 441 -0.58 -5.02 -31.42
N ASP A 442 -0.07 -4.44 -32.49
CA ASP A 442 0.11 -5.10 -33.79
C ASP A 442 -1.22 -5.75 -34.27
N ASN A 443 -1.21 -7.07 -34.51
CA ASN A 443 -2.38 -7.87 -34.88
C ASN A 443 -3.01 -8.61 -33.68
N THR A 444 -2.77 -8.14 -32.46
CA THR A 444 -3.31 -8.73 -31.23
C THR A 444 -4.20 -7.72 -30.51
N PHE A 445 -5.39 -8.16 -30.12
CA PHE A 445 -6.37 -7.40 -29.35
C PHE A 445 -6.52 -8.03 -27.98
N ALA A 446 -6.72 -7.19 -26.97
CA ALA A 446 -7.01 -7.61 -25.61
C ALA A 446 -8.24 -6.87 -25.10
N GLU A 447 -9.18 -7.62 -24.53
CA GLU A 447 -10.30 -7.08 -23.78
C GLU A 447 -10.01 -7.28 -22.29
N VAL A 448 -10.09 -6.20 -21.52
CA VAL A 448 -9.94 -6.20 -20.07
C VAL A 448 -11.20 -5.62 -19.46
N ILE A 449 -11.92 -6.42 -18.66
CA ILE A 449 -13.21 -6.05 -18.06
C ILE A 449 -13.15 -6.26 -16.56
N GLU A 450 -13.60 -5.26 -15.81
CA GLU A 450 -13.87 -5.33 -14.38
C GLU A 450 -15.33 -5.71 -14.14
N THR A 451 -15.56 -6.75 -13.36
CA THR A 451 -16.88 -7.10 -12.81
C THR A 451 -16.83 -6.90 -11.29
N TYR A 452 -17.14 -5.68 -10.84
CA TYR A 452 -16.96 -5.28 -9.45
C TYR A 452 -17.73 -6.14 -8.44
N ASP A 453 -18.97 -6.51 -8.74
CA ASP A 453 -19.80 -7.37 -7.85
C ASP A 453 -19.20 -8.76 -7.65
N ARG A 454 -18.46 -9.25 -8.64
CA ARG A 454 -17.73 -10.52 -8.57
C ARG A 454 -16.28 -10.36 -8.11
N ARG A 455 -15.84 -9.11 -7.88
CA ARG A 455 -14.46 -8.76 -7.50
C ARG A 455 -13.44 -9.39 -8.44
N GLU A 456 -13.68 -9.30 -9.74
CA GLU A 456 -12.82 -9.90 -10.76
C GLU A 456 -12.43 -8.92 -11.87
N ILE A 457 -11.23 -9.10 -12.42
CA ILE A 457 -10.81 -8.53 -13.70
C ILE A 457 -10.58 -9.69 -14.66
N LYS A 458 -11.40 -9.77 -15.72
CA LYS A 458 -11.27 -10.76 -16.79
C LYS A 458 -10.50 -10.17 -17.96
N ILE A 459 -9.50 -10.91 -18.42
CA ILE A 459 -8.70 -10.58 -19.59
C ILE A 459 -8.92 -11.66 -20.64
N ARG A 460 -9.19 -11.26 -21.88
CA ARG A 460 -9.16 -12.16 -23.03
C ARG A 460 -8.42 -11.55 -24.20
N LEU A 461 -7.66 -12.36 -24.93
CA LEU A 461 -6.87 -11.92 -26.08
C LEU A 461 -7.15 -12.74 -27.32
N SER A 462 -7.17 -12.07 -28.47
CA SER A 462 -7.24 -12.66 -29.81
C SER A 462 -6.11 -12.11 -30.67
N GLY A 463 -5.55 -12.93 -31.57
CA GLY A 463 -4.48 -12.54 -32.50
C GLY A 463 -3.26 -13.43 -32.42
N THR A 464 -2.15 -12.95 -33.00
CA THR A 464 -0.94 -13.75 -33.22
C THR A 464 -0.02 -13.83 -32.00
N ASN A 465 0.15 -12.73 -31.25
CA ASN A 465 1.15 -12.62 -30.17
C ASN A 465 0.49 -12.48 -28.80
N LYS A 466 -0.50 -13.34 -28.53
CA LYS A 466 -1.33 -13.29 -27.31
C LYS A 466 -0.53 -13.39 -26.02
N ARG A 467 0.45 -14.30 -25.93
CA ARG A 467 1.24 -14.50 -24.71
C ARG A 467 2.07 -13.28 -24.35
N ASP A 468 2.79 -12.72 -25.32
CA ASP A 468 3.63 -11.53 -25.11
C ASP A 468 2.79 -10.31 -24.70
N PHE A 469 1.64 -10.12 -25.34
CA PHE A 469 0.78 -8.99 -24.98
C PHE A 469 0.10 -9.19 -23.62
N LEU A 470 -0.30 -10.43 -23.30
CA LEU A 470 -0.81 -10.78 -21.97
C LEU A 470 0.25 -10.51 -20.89
N ALA A 471 1.52 -10.86 -21.14
CA ALA A 471 2.60 -10.60 -20.19
C ALA A 471 2.72 -9.10 -19.84
N VAL A 472 2.61 -8.22 -20.84
CA VAL A 472 2.62 -6.76 -20.63
C VAL A 472 1.42 -6.29 -19.81
N ILE A 473 0.22 -6.79 -20.14
CA ILE A 473 -1.01 -6.47 -19.41
C ILE A 473 -0.91 -6.93 -17.95
N THR A 474 -0.50 -8.19 -17.73
CA THR A 474 -0.37 -8.75 -16.39
C THR A 474 0.71 -8.05 -15.58
N TYR A 475 1.83 -7.67 -16.20
CA TYR A 475 2.88 -6.92 -15.51
C TYR A 475 2.37 -5.59 -14.97
N LYS A 476 1.56 -4.86 -15.76
CA LYS A 476 0.98 -3.59 -15.32
C LYS A 476 -0.11 -3.76 -14.27
N LEU A 477 -0.95 -4.79 -14.37
CA LEU A 477 -1.93 -5.10 -13.32
C LEU A 477 -1.25 -5.56 -12.03
N ASP A 478 -0.22 -6.41 -12.12
CA ASP A 478 0.56 -6.87 -10.97
C ASP A 478 1.26 -5.68 -10.29
N GLU A 479 1.84 -4.73 -11.04
CA GLU A 479 2.42 -3.50 -10.49
C GLU A 479 1.40 -2.64 -9.74
N ILE A 480 0.19 -2.47 -10.30
CA ILE A 480 -0.90 -1.75 -9.63
C ILE A 480 -1.33 -2.50 -8.37
N ASN A 481 -1.53 -3.81 -8.44
CA ASN A 481 -1.94 -4.63 -7.30
C ASN A 481 -0.87 -4.60 -6.18
N ASN A 482 0.41 -4.71 -6.54
CA ASN A 482 1.53 -4.67 -5.60
C ASN A 482 1.74 -3.28 -4.97
N SER A 483 1.15 -2.23 -5.54
CA SER A 483 1.15 -0.91 -4.89
C SER A 483 0.26 -0.84 -3.64
N TYR A 484 -0.53 -1.88 -3.37
CA TYR A 484 -1.31 -2.06 -2.16
C TYR A 484 -0.65 -3.13 -1.28
N GLU A 485 -0.11 -2.74 -0.12
CA GLU A 485 0.70 -3.64 0.74
C GLU A 485 -0.02 -4.93 1.17
N ARG A 486 -1.36 -4.91 1.27
CA ARG A 486 -2.17 -6.01 1.84
C ARG A 486 -3.27 -6.51 0.92
N LEU A 487 -3.22 -6.16 -0.36
CA LEU A 487 -4.24 -6.59 -1.32
C LEU A 487 -4.03 -8.06 -1.67
N ARG A 488 -5.02 -8.90 -1.31
CA ARG A 488 -5.03 -10.31 -1.66
C ARG A 488 -5.69 -10.49 -3.02
N VAL A 489 -4.89 -10.93 -3.98
CA VAL A 489 -5.33 -11.15 -5.35
C VAL A 489 -4.84 -12.51 -5.83
N LYS A 490 -5.75 -13.28 -6.42
CA LYS A 490 -5.48 -14.57 -7.04
C LYS A 490 -5.41 -14.42 -8.54
N LYS A 491 -4.37 -14.98 -9.14
CA LYS A 491 -4.23 -15.07 -10.58
C LYS A 491 -4.75 -16.42 -11.04
N MET A 492 -5.79 -16.39 -11.87
CA MET A 492 -6.54 -17.57 -12.26
C MET A 492 -6.18 -17.99 -13.69
N ILE A 493 -5.64 -19.20 -13.83
CA ILE A 493 -5.17 -19.78 -15.09
C ILE A 493 -6.27 -20.64 -15.72
N PRO A 494 -6.63 -20.43 -16.99
CA PRO A 494 -7.68 -21.21 -17.63
C PRO A 494 -7.23 -22.65 -17.91
N CYS A 495 -8.16 -23.57 -17.84
CA CYS A 495 -7.99 -24.94 -18.27
C CYS A 495 -7.86 -25.02 -19.80
N ASN A 496 -6.91 -25.82 -20.29
CA ASN A 496 -6.67 -26.02 -21.72
C ASN A 496 -7.20 -27.36 -22.27
N CYS A 497 -8.04 -28.08 -21.50
CA CYS A 497 -8.65 -29.32 -21.97
C CYS A 497 -9.53 -29.10 -23.22
N SER A 498 -9.87 -30.17 -23.93
CA SER A 498 -10.67 -30.11 -25.17
C SER A 498 -12.02 -29.37 -25.03
N VAL A 499 -12.63 -29.41 -23.85
CA VAL A 499 -13.89 -28.68 -23.54
C VAL A 499 -13.62 -27.21 -23.22
N CYS A 500 -12.57 -26.91 -22.46
CA CYS A 500 -12.28 -25.55 -22.00
C CYS A 500 -11.61 -24.69 -23.08
N LYS A 501 -10.75 -25.27 -23.91
CA LYS A 501 -9.98 -24.56 -24.95
C LYS A 501 -10.85 -23.75 -25.91
N ASN A 502 -12.06 -24.21 -26.21
CA ASN A 502 -12.99 -23.55 -27.12
C ASN A 502 -14.17 -22.86 -26.40
N SER A 503 -14.13 -22.77 -25.07
CA SER A 503 -15.22 -22.23 -24.28
C SER A 503 -14.99 -20.76 -23.93
N GLN A 504 -16.07 -19.95 -23.89
CA GLN A 504 -16.02 -18.57 -23.39
C GLN A 504 -15.86 -18.48 -21.86
N GLU A 505 -16.14 -19.58 -21.17
CA GLU A 505 -16.10 -19.69 -19.70
C GLU A 505 -15.32 -20.94 -19.28
N PRO A 506 -14.02 -21.05 -19.58
CA PRO A 506 -13.22 -22.21 -19.20
C PRO A 506 -13.23 -22.41 -17.67
N HIS A 507 -12.88 -23.62 -17.21
CA HIS A 507 -12.55 -23.78 -15.79
C HIS A 507 -11.26 -23.01 -15.49
N PHE A 508 -11.11 -22.50 -14.28
CA PHE A 508 -9.93 -21.76 -13.85
C PHE A 508 -9.31 -22.40 -12.61
N TYR A 509 -7.99 -22.31 -12.51
CA TYR A 509 -7.21 -22.76 -11.37
C TYR A 509 -6.43 -21.60 -10.76
N ASP A 510 -6.28 -21.56 -9.45
CA ASP A 510 -5.41 -20.61 -8.77
C ASP A 510 -3.95 -20.90 -9.15
N PHE A 511 -3.25 -19.90 -9.67
CA PHE A 511 -1.85 -20.01 -10.08
C PHE A 511 -0.94 -20.41 -8.92
N ASP A 512 -1.16 -19.90 -7.70
CA ASP A 512 -0.32 -20.24 -6.56
C ASP A 512 -0.54 -21.69 -6.12
N GLU A 513 -1.78 -22.18 -6.19
CA GLU A 513 -2.09 -23.60 -5.96
C GLU A 513 -1.39 -24.50 -7.01
N LEU A 514 -1.43 -24.12 -8.30
CA LEU A 514 -0.73 -24.87 -9.35
C LEU A 514 0.78 -24.95 -9.09
N ARG A 515 1.39 -23.84 -8.63
CA ARG A 515 2.81 -23.81 -8.26
C ARG A 515 3.12 -24.70 -7.07
N GLU A 516 2.29 -24.65 -6.03
CA GLU A 516 2.46 -25.48 -4.84
C GLU A 516 2.35 -26.98 -5.18
N ARG A 517 1.36 -27.35 -6.01
CA ARG A 517 1.23 -28.71 -6.53
C ARG A 517 2.48 -29.17 -7.26
N MET A 518 3.05 -28.33 -8.13
CA MET A 518 4.30 -28.63 -8.82
C MET A 518 5.49 -28.79 -7.86
N ALA A 519 5.61 -27.93 -6.85
CA ALA A 519 6.63 -28.04 -5.81
C ALA A 519 6.51 -29.36 -5.03
N ASN A 520 5.28 -29.85 -4.85
CA ASN A 520 4.96 -31.14 -4.24
C ASN A 520 4.97 -32.32 -5.23
N ASN A 521 5.65 -32.19 -6.38
CA ASN A 521 5.78 -33.21 -7.42
C ASN A 521 4.46 -33.68 -8.06
N GLN A 522 3.38 -32.93 -7.93
CA GLN A 522 2.14 -33.18 -8.68
C GLN A 522 2.24 -32.51 -10.06
N GLN A 523 2.06 -33.31 -11.12
CA GLN A 523 2.19 -32.82 -12.50
C GLN A 523 0.85 -32.56 -13.19
N THR A 524 -0.26 -33.00 -12.60
CA THR A 524 -1.59 -32.93 -13.20
C THR A 524 -2.64 -32.43 -12.21
N VAL A 525 -3.65 -31.72 -12.73
CA VAL A 525 -4.84 -31.31 -11.99
C VAL A 525 -6.09 -31.73 -12.77
N GLU A 526 -7.20 -31.99 -12.09
CA GLU A 526 -8.47 -32.39 -12.73
C GLU A 526 -9.31 -31.17 -13.13
N CYS A 527 -9.85 -31.20 -14.34
CA CYS A 527 -10.77 -30.18 -14.83
C CYS A 527 -12.19 -30.43 -14.33
N ASN A 528 -12.66 -29.65 -13.37
CA ASN A 528 -14.01 -29.76 -12.78
C ASN A 528 -15.15 -29.27 -13.69
N LYS A 529 -14.88 -28.96 -14.97
CA LYS A 529 -15.92 -28.56 -15.92
C LYS A 529 -16.53 -29.77 -16.63
N PRO A 530 -17.86 -29.98 -16.54
CA PRO A 530 -18.55 -31.01 -17.30
C PRO A 530 -18.47 -30.75 -18.82
N PRO A 531 -18.34 -31.78 -19.68
CA PRO A 531 -18.17 -33.20 -19.36
C PRO A 531 -16.71 -33.64 -19.22
N SER A 532 -15.75 -32.70 -19.15
CA SER A 532 -14.34 -33.03 -19.36
C SER A 532 -13.77 -33.92 -18.26
N TYR A 533 -13.91 -33.56 -16.97
CA TYR A 533 -13.32 -34.26 -15.79
C TYR A 533 -11.91 -34.85 -16.03
N ASN A 534 -11.16 -34.24 -16.94
CA ASN A 534 -9.92 -34.78 -17.45
C ASN A 534 -8.77 -34.27 -16.61
N LYS A 535 -7.78 -35.13 -16.38
CA LYS A 535 -6.50 -34.69 -15.85
C LYS A 535 -5.74 -33.91 -16.93
N VAL A 536 -5.41 -32.67 -16.62
CA VAL A 536 -4.61 -31.79 -17.47
C VAL A 536 -3.23 -31.59 -16.84
N ASN A 537 -2.21 -31.45 -17.69
CA ASN A 537 -0.85 -31.23 -17.24
C ASN A 537 -0.65 -29.77 -16.79
N ILE A 538 -0.14 -29.57 -15.57
CA ILE A 538 -0.01 -28.24 -14.95
C ILE A 538 0.98 -27.35 -15.72
N LEU A 539 2.12 -27.91 -16.15
CA LEU A 539 3.10 -27.18 -16.95
C LEU A 539 2.49 -26.66 -18.25
N SER A 540 1.67 -27.48 -18.92
CA SER A 540 0.96 -27.08 -20.14
C SER A 540 -0.02 -25.93 -19.89
N LEU A 541 -0.74 -25.91 -18.76
CA LEU A 541 -1.65 -24.81 -18.41
C LEU A 541 -0.90 -23.47 -18.29
N ILE A 542 0.23 -23.50 -17.58
CA ILE A 542 1.05 -22.32 -17.29
C ILE A 542 1.74 -21.84 -18.55
N ASP A 543 2.37 -22.75 -19.31
CA ASP A 543 3.06 -22.41 -20.54
C ASP A 543 2.09 -21.87 -21.60
N ASP A 544 0.89 -22.44 -21.71
CA ASP A 544 -0.13 -21.98 -22.65
C ASP A 544 -0.63 -20.56 -22.36
N THR A 545 -0.52 -20.12 -21.11
CA THR A 545 -1.07 -18.86 -20.64
C THR A 545 -0.01 -17.78 -20.45
N ILE A 546 0.85 -17.94 -19.45
CA ILE A 546 1.79 -16.89 -19.00
C ILE A 546 3.27 -17.23 -19.27
N GLY A 547 3.54 -18.45 -19.74
CA GLY A 547 4.89 -18.93 -20.03
C GLY A 547 5.60 -19.51 -18.79
N ARG A 548 6.37 -20.59 -19.00
CA ARG A 548 7.07 -21.32 -17.92
C ARG A 548 8.11 -20.51 -17.14
N GLU A 549 8.65 -19.43 -17.72
CA GLU A 549 9.62 -18.53 -17.07
C GLU A 549 9.07 -17.97 -15.74
N LYS A 550 7.74 -17.76 -15.66
CA LYS A 550 7.03 -17.28 -14.46
C LYS A 550 7.09 -18.23 -13.27
N LEU A 551 7.42 -19.50 -13.46
CA LEU A 551 7.63 -20.44 -12.36
C LEU A 551 8.87 -20.11 -11.53
N LEU A 552 9.86 -19.46 -12.15
CA LEU A 552 11.18 -19.18 -11.57
C LEU A 552 11.27 -17.85 -10.81
N GLU A 553 10.24 -16.99 -10.86
CA GLU A 553 10.29 -15.62 -10.33
C GLU A 553 10.25 -15.51 -8.79
N LYS A 554 10.02 -16.59 -8.02
CA LYS A 554 10.24 -16.57 -6.56
C LYS A 554 11.71 -16.83 -6.26
N GLY A 555 12.54 -15.79 -6.32
CA GLY A 555 13.94 -15.89 -5.91
C GLY A 555 14.80 -14.63 -6.03
N GLN A 556 14.33 -13.55 -6.66
CA GLN A 556 15.08 -12.29 -6.74
C GLN A 556 14.15 -11.11 -6.48
N GLU A 557 14.19 -10.60 -5.25
CA GLU A 557 13.94 -9.18 -4.99
C GLU A 557 15.05 -8.39 -5.68
N GLY A 558 14.84 -8.09 -6.96
CA GLY A 558 15.73 -7.34 -7.81
C GLY A 558 15.04 -7.13 -9.14
N GLU A 559 14.95 -5.87 -9.57
CA GLU A 559 14.35 -5.48 -10.85
C GLU A 559 14.75 -6.45 -11.98
N PRO A 560 13.80 -7.07 -12.69
CA PRO A 560 14.13 -7.76 -13.91
C PRO A 560 14.56 -6.72 -14.94
N ARG A 561 15.86 -6.63 -15.22
CA ARG A 561 16.40 -5.92 -16.38
C ARG A 561 15.97 -6.64 -17.66
N ILE A 562 14.72 -6.41 -18.07
CA ILE A 562 14.28 -6.71 -19.44
C ILE A 562 14.52 -5.44 -20.25
N ASN A 563 15.60 -5.45 -21.03
CA ASN A 563 15.87 -4.40 -22.01
C ASN A 563 14.75 -4.38 -23.06
N TYR A 564 13.81 -3.45 -22.95
CA TYR A 564 12.96 -3.10 -24.08
C TYR A 564 13.75 -2.20 -25.03
N HIS A 565 14.05 -2.71 -26.21
CA HIS A 565 14.44 -1.85 -27.34
C HIS A 565 13.21 -1.07 -27.81
N ILE A 566 13.03 0.13 -27.26
CA ILE A 566 12.18 1.15 -27.87
C ILE A 566 12.97 1.69 -29.07
N TYR A 567 12.47 1.47 -30.28
CA TYR A 567 13.00 2.14 -31.47
C TYR A 567 12.77 3.65 -31.32
N GLY A 568 13.85 4.38 -31.04
CA GLY A 568 13.87 5.84 -31.00
C GLY A 568 15.14 6.42 -30.38
N SER A 569 16.14 6.66 -31.23
CA SER A 569 17.36 7.47 -30.97
C SER A 569 18.53 6.77 -30.26
N ARG A 570 19.60 6.48 -31.03
CA ARG A 570 20.92 6.07 -30.54
C ARG A 570 21.56 7.18 -29.69
N VAL A 571 21.91 6.87 -28.45
CA VAL A 571 23.01 7.53 -27.73
C VAL A 571 23.94 6.41 -27.26
N GLU A 572 25.09 6.29 -27.90
CA GLU A 572 26.15 5.36 -27.50
C GLU A 572 26.93 5.98 -26.33
N ILE A 573 26.97 5.29 -25.20
CA ILE A 573 27.97 5.51 -24.16
C ILE A 573 28.68 4.17 -23.93
N ASN A 574 29.89 4.07 -24.48
CA ASN A 574 30.81 2.95 -24.26
C ASN A 574 31.42 3.02 -22.87
N GLN A 575 31.34 1.96 -22.07
CA GLN A 575 32.37 1.61 -21.09
C GLN A 575 32.56 0.09 -20.94
N GLY A 576 33.73 -0.37 -21.38
CA GLY A 576 34.62 -1.26 -20.60
C GLY A 576 34.24 -2.73 -20.38
N ARG A 577 34.78 -3.61 -21.25
CA ARG A 577 34.95 -5.05 -20.98
C ARG A 577 35.98 -5.28 -19.86
N GLY A 578 35.69 -6.21 -18.95
CA GLY A 578 36.65 -6.76 -18.01
C GLY A 578 36.21 -8.12 -17.46
N ALA A 579 36.96 -9.16 -17.86
CA ALA A 579 37.14 -10.48 -17.24
C ALA A 579 35.94 -11.46 -17.09
N MET A 580 36.04 -12.57 -17.84
CA MET A 580 35.48 -13.88 -17.51
C MET A 580 36.11 -14.39 -16.20
N GLU A 581 35.29 -14.81 -15.23
CA GLU A 581 35.69 -15.72 -14.16
C GLU A 581 34.79 -16.96 -14.18
N GLU A 582 35.45 -18.12 -14.17
CA GLU A 582 34.88 -19.45 -14.09
C GLU A 582 33.98 -19.62 -12.86
N LYS A 583 32.78 -20.19 -13.06
CA LYS A 583 31.97 -20.73 -11.95
C LYS A 583 32.66 -21.97 -11.40
N GLU A 584 33.48 -21.81 -10.37
CA GLU A 584 33.81 -22.92 -9.46
C GLU A 584 32.53 -23.36 -8.73
N ASN A 585 32.08 -24.58 -9.01
CA ASN A 585 31.08 -25.29 -8.20
C ASN A 585 31.65 -25.52 -6.79
N LYS A 586 31.31 -24.67 -5.82
CA LYS A 586 31.42 -25.04 -4.40
C LYS A 586 30.23 -25.93 -4.02
N PRO A 587 30.45 -27.12 -3.46
CA PRO A 587 29.35 -27.91 -2.94
C PRO A 587 28.68 -27.14 -1.79
N GLN A 588 27.36 -27.02 -1.82
CA GLN A 588 26.57 -26.68 -0.64
C GLN A 588 26.90 -27.72 0.43
N VAL A 589 27.63 -27.31 1.47
CA VAL A 589 27.76 -28.12 2.68
C VAL A 589 26.38 -28.12 3.32
N ALA A 590 25.63 -29.21 3.11
CA ALA A 590 24.46 -29.52 3.92
C ALA A 590 24.93 -29.51 5.38
N SER A 591 24.34 -28.63 6.19
CA SER A 591 24.71 -28.53 7.59
C SER A 591 24.55 -29.91 8.24
N ALA A 592 25.49 -30.32 9.08
CA ALA A 592 25.46 -31.60 9.79
C ALA A 592 24.26 -31.77 10.74
N TRP A 593 23.36 -30.79 10.77
CA TRP A 593 22.24 -30.61 11.69
C TRP A 593 20.88 -30.98 11.09
N ALA A 594 20.82 -31.27 9.78
CA ALA A 594 19.57 -31.64 9.10
C ALA A 594 19.28 -33.16 9.11
N ASN A 595 20.28 -33.99 9.41
CA ASN A 595 20.12 -35.44 9.48
C ASN A 595 20.15 -35.87 10.96
N GLY A 596 19.27 -36.79 11.37
CA GLY A 596 19.11 -37.27 12.75
C GLY A 596 20.36 -37.85 13.45
N SER A 597 21.53 -37.80 12.81
CA SER A 597 22.83 -38.12 13.37
C SER A 597 23.24 -37.25 14.56
N PHE A 598 22.80 -35.98 14.64
CA PHE A 598 23.09 -35.13 15.80
C PHE A 598 22.42 -35.66 17.08
N TYR A 599 21.13 -36.00 17.00
CA TYR A 599 20.39 -36.56 18.12
C TYR A 599 20.90 -37.94 18.53
N LEU A 600 21.32 -38.76 17.56
CA LEU A 600 21.98 -40.03 17.87
C LEU A 600 23.31 -39.81 18.61
N PHE A 601 24.10 -38.80 18.22
CA PHE A 601 25.34 -38.44 18.91
C PHE A 601 25.08 -37.93 20.34
N VAL A 602 24.13 -37.01 20.52
CA VAL A 602 23.75 -36.50 21.85
C VAL A 602 23.23 -37.63 22.73
N PHE A 603 22.39 -38.51 22.20
CA PHE A 603 21.88 -39.68 22.93
C PHE A 603 23.01 -40.60 23.40
N VAL A 604 23.97 -40.91 22.52
CA VAL A 604 25.13 -41.75 22.89
C VAL A 604 25.98 -41.08 23.97
N VAL A 605 26.22 -39.77 23.88
CA VAL A 605 26.99 -39.02 24.89
C VAL A 605 26.28 -39.00 26.24
N VAL A 606 24.96 -38.77 26.26
CA VAL A 606 24.16 -38.75 27.49
C VAL A 606 24.13 -40.15 28.13
N VAL A 607 23.90 -41.20 27.35
CA VAL A 607 23.89 -42.59 27.87
C VAL A 607 25.27 -43.00 28.38
N ALA A 608 26.36 -42.65 27.68
CA ALA A 608 27.72 -42.92 28.14
C ALA A 608 28.05 -42.15 29.44
N GLY A 609 27.63 -40.89 29.54
CA GLY A 609 27.79 -40.07 30.74
C GLY A 609 27.03 -40.63 31.94
N ILE A 610 25.79 -41.07 31.74
CA ILE A 610 24.99 -41.75 32.78
C ILE A 610 25.67 -43.06 33.20
N GLY A 611 26.16 -43.86 32.25
CA GLY A 611 26.89 -45.10 32.55
C GLY A 611 28.16 -44.88 33.37
N PHE A 612 28.90 -43.79 33.10
CA PHE A 612 30.08 -43.42 33.87
C PHE A 612 29.74 -42.96 35.30
N LEU A 613 28.67 -42.18 35.45
CA LEU A 613 28.22 -41.65 36.74
C LEU A 613 27.56 -42.71 37.64
N GLY A 614 27.03 -43.80 37.06
CA GLY A 614 26.42 -44.90 37.81
C GLY A 614 27.35 -45.62 38.78
N ASN A 615 28.67 -45.57 38.54
CA ASN A 615 29.67 -46.17 39.44
C ASN A 615 30.20 -45.21 40.52
N GLN A 616 29.78 -43.94 40.51
CA GLN A 616 30.30 -42.88 41.38
C GLN A 616 29.24 -42.29 42.33
N LEU A 617 27.96 -42.55 42.06
CA LEU A 617 26.84 -41.93 42.78
C LEU A 617 26.06 -42.94 43.62
N SER A 618 25.49 -42.49 44.74
CA SER A 618 24.58 -43.31 45.53
C SER A 618 23.27 -43.56 44.77
N PHE A 619 22.66 -44.73 44.98
CA PHE A 619 21.48 -45.18 44.22
C PHE A 619 20.34 -44.14 44.10
N PRO A 620 19.97 -43.38 45.16
CA PRO A 620 18.91 -42.38 45.04
C PRO A 620 19.29 -41.22 44.11
N VAL A 621 20.55 -40.78 44.15
CA VAL A 621 21.05 -39.67 43.34
C VAL A 621 21.22 -40.09 41.89
N PHE A 622 21.66 -41.34 41.66
CA PHE A 622 21.75 -41.90 40.32
C PHE A 622 20.39 -41.94 39.62
N CYS A 623 19.32 -42.37 40.30
CA CYS A 623 17.98 -42.38 39.74
C CYS A 623 17.50 -40.98 39.30
N VAL A 624 17.82 -39.93 40.07
CA VAL A 624 17.48 -38.55 39.71
C VAL A 624 18.25 -38.09 38.47
N VAL A 625 19.54 -38.41 38.37
CA VAL A 625 20.37 -38.06 37.22
C VAL A 625 19.90 -38.77 35.94
N VAL A 626 19.49 -40.03 36.04
CA VAL A 626 18.93 -40.79 34.91
C VAL A 626 17.63 -40.14 34.42
N ILE A 627 16.70 -39.82 35.32
CA ILE A 627 15.41 -39.21 34.96
C ILE A 627 15.64 -37.82 34.33
N ALA A 628 16.52 -37.01 34.91
CA ALA A 628 16.84 -35.69 34.36
C ALA A 628 17.48 -35.77 32.97
N GLY A 629 18.41 -36.72 32.75
CA GLY A 629 19.07 -36.92 31.46
C GLY A 629 18.11 -37.38 30.35
N VAL A 630 17.15 -38.26 30.68
CA VAL A 630 16.15 -38.74 29.71
C VAL A 630 15.15 -37.64 29.34
N LEU A 631 14.76 -36.78 30.29
CA LEU A 631 13.87 -35.65 30.02
C LEU A 631 14.54 -34.51 29.24
N PHE A 632 15.87 -34.41 29.29
CA PHE A 632 16.61 -33.34 28.62
C PHE A 632 16.59 -33.44 27.08
N VAL A 633 16.56 -34.67 26.55
CA VAL A 633 16.57 -34.93 25.09
C VAL A 633 15.30 -34.41 24.38
N PRO A 634 14.06 -34.71 24.85
CA PRO A 634 12.85 -34.16 24.22
C PRO A 634 12.72 -32.65 24.41
N ILE A 635 13.22 -32.07 25.51
CA ILE A 635 13.21 -30.61 25.73
C ILE A 635 14.08 -29.90 24.69
N ILE A 636 15.30 -30.41 24.40
CA ILE A 636 16.14 -29.87 23.33
C ILE A 636 15.45 -30.02 21.97
N GLY A 637 14.81 -31.17 21.70
CA GLY A 637 14.04 -31.39 20.47
C GLY A 637 12.90 -30.39 20.30
N ALA A 638 12.16 -30.09 21.37
CA ALA A 638 11.06 -29.15 21.35
C ALA A 638 11.52 -27.69 21.19
N LEU A 639 12.62 -27.30 21.86
CA LEU A 639 13.24 -25.98 21.68
C LEU A 639 13.79 -25.77 20.27
N GLN A 640 14.28 -26.81 19.61
CA GLN A 640 14.74 -26.72 18.22
C GLN A 640 13.56 -26.61 17.23
N LEU A 641 12.44 -27.29 17.49
CA LEU A 641 11.21 -27.15 16.70
C LEU A 641 10.59 -25.74 16.83
N MET A 642 10.75 -25.08 17.98
CA MET A 642 10.39 -23.67 18.14
C MET A 642 11.26 -22.74 17.28
N GLN A 643 12.57 -22.98 17.19
CA GLN A 643 13.47 -22.16 16.35
C GLN A 643 13.19 -22.29 14.84
N ASP A 644 12.71 -23.45 14.41
CA ASP A 644 12.31 -23.71 13.01
C ASP A 644 10.90 -23.18 12.67
N ALA A 645 10.24 -22.44 13.57
CA ALA A 645 8.91 -21.83 13.39
C ALA A 645 7.78 -22.82 13.02
N ARG A 646 7.92 -24.11 13.37
CA ARG A 646 6.96 -25.17 13.04
C ARG A 646 5.85 -25.37 14.09
N PHE A 647 5.86 -24.62 15.20
CA PHE A 647 4.84 -24.66 16.26
C PHE A 647 4.50 -23.26 16.80
N GLN A 648 3.22 -22.99 17.11
CA GLN A 648 2.76 -21.77 17.77
C GLN A 648 2.93 -21.87 19.31
N GLU A 649 3.30 -20.77 19.97
CA GLU A 649 3.66 -20.72 21.41
C GLU A 649 2.57 -21.27 22.36
N GLU A 650 1.29 -21.14 22.00
CA GLU A 650 0.18 -21.61 22.86
C GLU A 650 0.12 -23.14 22.99
N THR A 651 0.49 -23.89 21.95
CA THR A 651 0.47 -25.36 21.98
C THR A 651 1.65 -25.96 22.75
N PHE A 652 2.74 -25.20 22.92
CA PHE A 652 3.93 -25.64 23.64
C PHE A 652 3.72 -25.62 25.17
N LEU A 653 2.94 -24.65 25.68
CA LEU A 653 2.60 -24.56 27.10
C LEU A 653 1.63 -25.66 27.56
N GLU A 654 0.86 -26.26 26.66
CA GLU A 654 0.01 -27.42 26.95
C GLU A 654 0.78 -28.77 26.93
N LEU A 655 2.00 -28.78 26.37
CA LEU A 655 2.83 -29.98 26.19
C LEU A 655 3.93 -30.15 27.25
N MET A 656 4.26 -29.09 28.01
CA MET A 656 5.12 -29.14 29.20
C MET A 656 4.30 -29.31 30.47
#